data_AF-A0A1Q3MIF6-F1
#
_entry.id   AF-A0A1Q3MIF6-F1
#
_cell.length_a   1.000
_cell.length_b   1.000
_cell.length_c   1.000
_cell.angle_alpha   90.00
_cell.angle_beta   90.00
_cell.angle_gamma   90.00
#
_symmetry.space_group_name_H-M   'P 1'
#
loop_
_entity.id
_entity.type
_entity.pdbx_description
1 polymer ?
#
loop_
_entity_poly.entity_id
_entity_poly.type
_entity_poly.pdbx_seq_one_letter_code
_entity_poly.pdbx_strand_id
1 'polypeptide(L)'
;MDALTPYDLKGRMTTATISIQEALEQLNEIAQDAPFLALGQTVFWDEPMKAGIALASKRLGYQRRFVAGVHDTDYFAKIPSGVHQPGKFTTLSHNDTTTKGLWSAAGEFSALFGSETVVTRETLASGGLKLEPVKRARPDILDEATQAFGWRGVVSLDDAPPVTAEMPLQPVFRELCSAFDWALESSLECIAGQSRHSAHALAEEMRAKVCEAAEQEDSATLSGFYRRLLPAFYSFAAGVNVDIDTTVTTELLRFNTLTTGKPRFEILDLFIRPETKEIAKRAYDEAIQGTGLYELSRFGSGAIPFDLVIPGKGRGTIRIGNRGLVVMTRQPQFASFKKPLQNVYELAEVIERKFGPNCTLVGKAVTLIGMLAREFVFVFHEGASSYVRHSRSMHQALAQRGLPLKLNPILRVKYSAWDSLQVCCSWLHLPQPFHRPFGTEELCAPSLAQRWRQVGEEQQALIQTLGSLKRPIDLIHFLQEQVGGSWQCLSRDYESIHAELESLRAKIDSVATERRSMYGQIKALKSKRVDLERQKGEHFRDKFFEKTPTTEDEAERQRLISEIEHTIKEIEVARERVRSLMRSQRELAQSPDVLKAHDRRRSVELEAELKRMRLIRNAVIASKGMQNANLRPSAWWFPLVCPDGLWFRETVDSAECYLEPLV
;
A
#
# COMPACT_ATOMS: atom_id res chain seq x y z
N MET A 1 13.98 7.25 36.86
CA MET A 1 12.92 6.23 36.87
C MET A 1 12.19 6.39 35.57
N ASP A 2 12.75 5.74 34.55
CA ASP A 2 12.31 5.81 33.16
C ASP A 2 11.09 4.90 33.00
N ALA A 3 9.89 5.48 32.97
CA ALA A 3 8.70 4.80 32.49
C ALA A 3 8.78 4.76 30.97
N LEU A 4 9.07 3.57 30.43
CA LEU A 4 9.01 3.23 29.02
C LEU A 4 7.73 3.80 28.39
N THR A 5 7.89 4.55 27.30
CA THR A 5 6.77 5.04 26.48
C THR A 5 5.89 3.87 26.06
N PRO A 6 4.56 3.91 26.30
CA PRO A 6 3.66 2.77 26.07
C PRO A 6 3.25 2.70 24.60
N TYR A 7 4.17 2.95 23.67
CA TYR A 7 3.87 3.10 22.26
C TYR A 7 4.84 2.27 21.40
N ASP A 8 4.30 1.53 20.43
CA ASP A 8 5.11 0.88 19.40
C ASP A 8 5.70 1.91 18.41
N LEU A 9 6.58 1.45 17.51
CA LEU A 9 7.20 2.28 16.46
C LEU A 9 6.19 2.96 15.51
N LYS A 10 4.90 2.59 15.56
CA LYS A 10 3.81 3.19 14.79
C LYS A 10 2.94 4.14 15.62
N GLY A 11 3.24 4.31 16.90
CA GLY A 11 2.50 5.17 17.83
C GLY A 11 1.19 4.55 18.32
N ARG A 12 1.07 3.21 18.32
CA ARG A 12 -0.07 2.51 18.94
C ARG A 12 0.18 2.34 20.42
N MET A 13 -0.80 2.65 21.27
CA MET A 13 -0.69 2.31 22.70
C MET A 13 -0.54 0.80 22.83
N THR A 14 0.47 0.35 23.58
CA THR A 14 0.52 -1.00 24.15
C THR A 14 -0.43 -1.06 25.33
N THR A 15 -1.71 -0.82 25.08
CA THR A 15 -2.78 -1.07 26.04
C THR A 15 -2.96 -2.58 26.17
N ALA A 16 -3.01 -3.08 27.40
CA ALA A 16 -3.42 -4.45 27.64
C ALA A 16 -4.80 -4.65 27.01
N THR A 17 -4.94 -5.67 26.17
CA THR A 17 -6.24 -6.05 25.65
C THR A 17 -7.03 -6.78 26.73
N ILE A 18 -8.34 -6.60 26.70
CA ILE A 18 -9.33 -7.17 27.62
C ILE A 18 -10.43 -7.86 26.83
N SER A 19 -11.25 -8.68 27.48
CA SER A 19 -12.40 -9.30 26.82
C SER A 19 -13.44 -8.25 26.39
N ILE A 20 -14.34 -8.61 25.46
CA ILE A 20 -15.51 -7.76 25.14
C ILE A 20 -16.31 -7.43 26.41
N GLN A 21 -16.52 -8.41 27.29
CA GLN A 21 -17.31 -8.22 28.50
C GLN A 21 -16.69 -7.14 29.40
N GLU A 22 -15.40 -7.27 29.73
CA GLU A 22 -14.69 -6.29 30.56
C GLU A 22 -14.66 -4.90 29.90
N ALA A 23 -14.51 -4.83 28.57
CA ALA A 23 -14.55 -3.56 27.86
C ALA A 23 -15.92 -2.87 27.95
N LEU A 24 -17.00 -3.65 27.85
CA LEU A 24 -18.37 -3.14 27.99
C LEU A 24 -18.69 -2.72 29.43
N GLU A 25 -18.19 -3.45 30.42
CA GLU A 25 -18.26 -3.10 31.84
C GLU A 25 -17.56 -1.75 32.10
N GLN A 26 -16.31 -1.59 31.65
CA GLN A 26 -15.57 -0.33 31.77
C GLN A 26 -16.27 0.84 31.04
N LEU A 27 -16.81 0.61 29.84
CA LEU A 27 -17.57 1.62 29.10
C LEU A 27 -18.84 2.06 29.81
N ASN A 28 -19.47 1.17 30.59
CA ASN A 28 -20.64 1.51 31.39
C ASN A 28 -20.28 2.48 32.53
N GLU A 29 -19.06 2.41 33.06
CA GLU A 29 -18.58 3.32 34.11
C GLU A 29 -18.20 4.71 33.55
N ILE A 30 -17.48 4.76 32.42
CA ILE A 30 -16.85 6.00 31.94
C ILE A 30 -17.65 6.74 30.87
N ALA A 31 -18.54 6.04 30.16
CA ALA A 31 -19.35 6.57 29.07
C ALA A 31 -20.78 6.02 29.15
N GLN A 32 -21.40 6.12 30.33
CA GLN A 32 -22.76 5.68 30.58
C GLN A 32 -23.73 6.27 29.53
N ASP A 33 -24.63 5.45 29.02
CA ASP A 33 -25.68 5.78 28.04
C ASP A 33 -25.20 6.27 26.65
N ALA A 34 -23.90 6.50 26.43
CA ALA A 34 -23.40 6.95 25.14
C ALA A 34 -23.66 5.89 24.05
N PRO A 35 -24.39 6.19 22.96
CA PRO A 35 -24.65 5.19 21.92
C PRO A 35 -23.35 4.72 21.25
N PHE A 36 -23.33 3.46 20.81
CA PHE A 36 -22.30 3.00 19.89
C PHE A 36 -22.50 3.62 18.52
N LEU A 37 -21.40 4.02 17.89
CA LEU A 37 -21.39 4.52 16.53
C LEU A 37 -20.39 3.73 15.68
N ALA A 38 -20.89 3.20 14.59
CA ALA A 38 -20.16 2.51 13.56
C ALA A 38 -20.40 3.27 12.24
N LEU A 39 -19.36 3.80 11.60
CA LEU A 39 -19.47 4.57 10.35
C LEU A 39 -18.62 3.91 9.27
N GLY A 40 -19.29 3.20 8.36
CA GLY A 40 -18.66 2.52 7.23
C GLY A 40 -18.72 3.36 5.97
N GLN A 41 -17.63 3.35 5.20
CA GLN A 41 -17.59 3.86 3.82
C GLN A 41 -18.26 2.90 2.83
N THR A 42 -18.36 1.62 3.20
CA THR A 42 -19.09 0.59 2.45
C THR A 42 -19.76 -0.40 3.39
N VAL A 43 -20.79 -1.09 2.87
CA VAL A 43 -21.44 -2.22 3.54
C VAL A 43 -20.83 -3.58 3.14
N PHE A 44 -20.01 -3.60 2.09
CA PHE A 44 -19.50 -4.81 1.45
C PHE A 44 -18.12 -5.24 1.94
N TRP A 45 -17.77 -4.95 3.20
CA TRP A 45 -16.51 -5.44 3.76
C TRP A 45 -16.67 -5.79 5.25
N ASP A 46 -15.94 -5.11 6.11
CA ASP A 46 -15.77 -5.45 7.52
C ASP A 46 -16.72 -4.69 8.45
N GLU A 47 -17.44 -3.69 7.95
CA GLU A 47 -18.41 -2.92 8.73
C GLU A 47 -19.43 -3.82 9.46
N PRO A 48 -20.07 -4.79 8.79
CA PRO A 48 -21.10 -5.62 9.42
C PRO A 48 -20.58 -6.55 10.52
N MET A 49 -19.27 -6.79 10.61
CA MET A 49 -18.69 -7.59 11.69
C MET A 49 -18.90 -6.98 13.07
N LYS A 50 -19.14 -5.67 13.15
CA LYS A 50 -19.46 -4.99 14.41
C LYS A 50 -20.80 -5.44 15.01
N ALA A 51 -21.60 -6.24 14.30
CA ALA A 51 -22.72 -7.00 14.85
C ALA A 51 -22.36 -7.75 16.14
N GLY A 52 -21.13 -8.26 16.26
CA GLY A 52 -20.67 -8.94 17.46
C GLY A 52 -20.75 -8.08 18.72
N ILE A 53 -20.45 -6.77 18.62
CA ILE A 53 -20.54 -5.83 19.74
C ILE A 53 -21.99 -5.55 20.10
N ALA A 54 -22.87 -5.36 19.12
CA ALA A 54 -24.29 -5.16 19.37
C ALA A 54 -24.91 -6.37 20.09
N LEU A 55 -24.61 -7.58 19.63
CA LEU A 55 -25.09 -8.82 20.23
C LEU A 55 -24.50 -9.05 21.63
N ALA A 56 -23.19 -8.85 21.82
CA ALA A 56 -22.56 -8.98 23.12
C ALA A 56 -23.12 -7.98 24.14
N SER A 57 -23.32 -6.73 23.73
CA SER A 57 -23.93 -5.69 24.57
C SER A 57 -25.34 -6.08 25.01
N LYS A 58 -26.17 -6.58 24.09
CA LYS A 58 -27.52 -7.07 24.39
C LYS A 58 -27.52 -8.30 25.30
N ARG A 59 -26.62 -9.26 25.04
CA ARG A 59 -26.45 -10.50 25.83
C ARG A 59 -26.10 -10.20 27.30
N LEU A 60 -25.27 -9.19 27.54
CA LEU A 60 -24.86 -8.75 28.88
C LEU A 60 -25.87 -7.82 29.55
N GLY A 61 -27.02 -7.54 28.91
CA GLY A 61 -28.10 -6.74 29.49
C GLY A 61 -27.91 -5.23 29.36
N TYR A 62 -26.89 -4.75 28.64
CA TYR A 62 -26.72 -3.32 28.39
C TYR A 62 -27.70 -2.83 27.31
N GLN A 63 -28.55 -1.87 27.66
CA GLN A 63 -29.52 -1.24 26.75
C GLN A 63 -28.90 -0.12 25.91
N ARG A 64 -27.64 -0.29 25.48
CA ARG A 64 -26.94 0.73 24.69
C ARG A 64 -27.34 0.61 23.23
N ARG A 65 -27.86 1.71 22.68
CA ARG A 65 -28.24 1.80 21.27
C ARG A 65 -27.02 1.68 20.36
N PHE A 66 -27.14 0.87 19.31
CA PHE A 66 -26.10 0.69 18.31
C PHE A 66 -26.50 1.39 17.01
N VAL A 67 -25.78 2.44 16.63
CA VAL A 67 -26.04 3.21 15.41
C VAL A 67 -25.03 2.82 14.33
N ALA A 68 -25.48 2.12 13.30
CA ALA A 68 -24.72 1.81 12.10
C ALA A 68 -25.00 2.86 11.02
N GLY A 69 -23.99 3.59 10.59
CA GLY A 69 -24.13 4.69 9.65
C GLY A 69 -23.30 4.52 8.38
N VAL A 70 -23.84 5.04 7.28
CA VAL A 70 -23.09 5.20 6.03
C VAL A 70 -22.34 6.53 6.06
N HIS A 71 -21.02 6.49 5.85
CA HIS A 71 -20.22 7.69 5.71
C HIS A 71 -20.35 8.28 4.31
N ASP A 72 -21.43 9.02 4.08
CA ASP A 72 -21.80 9.57 2.79
C ASP A 72 -21.29 11.00 2.53
N THR A 73 -20.59 11.63 3.48
CA THR A 73 -20.08 13.01 3.32
C THR A 73 -18.71 13.10 2.65
N ASP A 74 -18.03 11.97 2.43
CA ASP A 74 -16.81 11.92 1.65
C ASP A 74 -17.07 11.98 0.15
N TYR A 75 -16.05 12.38 -0.60
CA TYR A 75 -16.08 12.29 -2.05
C TYR A 75 -16.02 10.83 -2.49
N PHE A 76 -16.71 10.49 -3.57
CA PHE A 76 -16.52 9.19 -4.19
C PHE A 76 -15.05 9.01 -4.60
N ALA A 77 -14.56 7.78 -4.50
CA ALA A 77 -13.19 7.40 -4.78
C ALA A 77 -12.70 7.88 -6.15
N LYS A 78 -11.41 8.27 -6.25
CA LYS A 78 -10.79 8.71 -7.51
C LYS A 78 -9.35 8.22 -7.65
N ILE A 79 -8.87 8.16 -8.90
CA ILE A 79 -7.46 7.92 -9.22
C ILE A 79 -6.81 9.26 -9.59
N PRO A 80 -5.62 9.58 -9.07
CA PRO A 80 -4.95 10.85 -9.37
C PRO A 80 -4.54 11.06 -10.85
N SER A 81 -4.45 10.01 -11.68
CA SER A 81 -3.75 10.06 -12.98
C SER A 81 -4.24 9.04 -14.02
N GLY A 82 -5.53 9.03 -14.36
CA GLY A 82 -6.13 8.13 -15.36
C GLY A 82 -6.66 8.85 -16.60
N VAL A 83 -6.91 8.10 -17.68
CA VAL A 83 -7.62 8.59 -18.88
C VAL A 83 -9.04 9.03 -18.48
N HIS A 84 -9.29 10.33 -18.59
CA HIS A 84 -10.51 11.00 -18.19
C HIS A 84 -11.70 10.55 -19.07
N GLN A 85 -12.73 9.97 -18.46
CA GLN A 85 -13.99 9.64 -19.14
C GLN A 85 -15.16 10.06 -18.24
N PRO A 86 -15.95 11.08 -18.62
CA PRO A 86 -17.09 11.55 -17.84
C PRO A 86 -18.07 10.41 -17.52
N GLY A 87 -18.52 10.32 -16.26
CA GLY A 87 -19.56 9.40 -15.83
C GLY A 87 -19.19 7.92 -15.81
N LYS A 88 -17.91 7.56 -15.94
CA LYS A 88 -17.47 6.16 -15.92
C LYS A 88 -16.93 5.74 -14.55
N PHE A 89 -17.45 4.63 -14.04
CA PHE A 89 -16.93 3.94 -12.87
C PHE A 89 -16.14 2.71 -13.32
N THR A 90 -15.17 2.30 -12.52
CA THR A 90 -14.45 1.04 -12.73
C THR A 90 -14.03 0.45 -11.41
N THR A 91 -13.94 -0.86 -11.37
CA THR A 91 -13.38 -1.59 -10.23
C THR A 91 -11.89 -1.79 -10.41
N LEU A 92 -11.08 -1.45 -9.40
CA LEU A 92 -9.62 -1.58 -9.43
C LEU A 92 -9.08 -2.17 -8.12
N SER A 93 -7.93 -2.82 -8.21
CA SER A 93 -7.14 -3.19 -7.03
C SER A 93 -6.10 -2.11 -6.71
N HIS A 94 -5.77 -1.97 -5.43
CA HIS A 94 -4.68 -1.11 -4.97
C HIS A 94 -3.32 -1.73 -5.31
N ASN A 95 -2.36 -0.93 -5.76
CA ASN A 95 -0.98 -1.32 -6.05
C ASN A 95 -0.03 -0.14 -5.71
N ASP A 96 1.29 -0.35 -5.72
CA ASP A 96 2.28 0.69 -5.36
C ASP A 96 2.82 1.48 -6.58
N THR A 97 2.10 1.41 -7.69
CA THR A 97 2.45 2.03 -8.98
C THR A 97 1.29 2.90 -9.48
N THR A 98 0.43 2.38 -10.37
CA THR A 98 -0.61 3.12 -11.08
C THR A 98 -1.80 3.50 -10.19
N THR A 99 -2.10 2.72 -9.15
CA THR A 99 -3.17 2.99 -8.19
C THR A 99 -2.63 3.38 -6.82
N LYS A 100 -1.37 3.80 -6.68
CA LYS A 100 -0.76 4.16 -5.39
C LYS A 100 -1.55 5.18 -4.58
N GLY A 101 -2.12 6.19 -5.25
CA GLY A 101 -2.97 7.21 -4.64
C GLY A 101 -4.46 6.89 -4.66
N LEU A 102 -4.84 5.65 -4.98
CA LEU A 102 -6.21 5.18 -4.89
C LEU A 102 -6.67 5.29 -3.44
N TRP A 103 -7.78 5.98 -3.26
CA TRP A 103 -8.49 6.05 -2.01
C TRP A 103 -9.93 5.65 -2.31
N SER A 104 -10.33 4.46 -1.87
CA SER A 104 -11.66 3.91 -2.11
C SER A 104 -12.58 4.30 -0.95
N ALA A 105 -13.43 5.31 -1.15
CA ALA A 105 -14.30 5.85 -0.10
C ALA A 105 -15.74 5.33 -0.14
N ALA A 106 -16.14 4.54 -1.16
CA ALA A 106 -17.57 4.22 -1.37
C ALA A 106 -17.82 2.92 -2.17
N GLY A 107 -17.10 1.84 -1.88
CA GLY A 107 -17.30 0.55 -2.55
C GLY A 107 -16.06 -0.33 -2.47
N GLU A 108 -15.73 -0.82 -1.28
CA GLU A 108 -14.60 -1.71 -1.04
C GLU A 108 -15.09 -3.15 -0.83
N PHE A 109 -14.33 -4.10 -1.35
CA PHE A 109 -14.70 -5.51 -1.36
C PHE A 109 -13.47 -6.35 -1.07
N SER A 110 -13.64 -7.39 -0.25
CA SER A 110 -12.57 -8.33 0.06
C SER A 110 -13.05 -9.78 -0.01
N ALA A 111 -12.52 -10.54 -0.96
CA ALA A 111 -12.74 -11.99 -1.07
C ALA A 111 -12.09 -12.73 0.11
N LEU A 112 -12.43 -14.00 0.33
CA LEU A 112 -11.82 -14.83 1.38
C LEU A 112 -10.29 -14.84 1.21
N PHE A 113 -9.56 -14.69 2.32
CA PHE A 113 -8.10 -14.46 2.36
C PHE A 113 -7.60 -13.12 1.81
N GLY A 114 -8.48 -12.31 1.22
CA GLY A 114 -8.17 -11.00 0.67
C GLY A 114 -7.93 -9.94 1.74
N SER A 115 -7.10 -8.95 1.40
CA SER A 115 -6.97 -7.71 2.17
C SER A 115 -6.42 -6.58 1.30
N GLU A 116 -6.57 -5.35 1.74
CA GLU A 116 -5.99 -4.14 1.12
C GLU A 116 -4.43 -4.09 1.22
N THR A 117 -3.77 -5.20 1.56
CA THR A 117 -2.32 -5.23 1.78
C THR A 117 -1.56 -5.13 0.45
N VAL A 118 -1.08 -3.92 0.14
CA VAL A 118 -0.19 -3.66 -1.00
C VAL A 118 1.22 -4.18 -0.73
N VAL A 119 1.78 -4.90 -1.71
CA VAL A 119 3.21 -5.26 -1.70
C VAL A 119 3.99 -4.07 -2.23
N THR A 120 4.73 -3.36 -1.39
CA THR A 120 5.42 -2.13 -1.82
C THR A 120 6.69 -2.42 -2.61
N ARG A 121 7.08 -1.50 -3.50
CA ARG A 121 8.38 -1.55 -4.19
C ARG A 121 9.55 -1.58 -3.21
N GLU A 122 9.41 -0.91 -2.07
CA GLU A 122 10.38 -0.97 -0.98
C GLU A 122 10.51 -2.40 -0.42
N THR A 123 9.39 -3.10 -0.22
CA THR A 123 9.39 -4.50 0.25
C THR A 123 9.98 -5.44 -0.80
N LEU A 124 9.70 -5.21 -2.09
CA LEU A 124 10.35 -5.97 -3.17
C LEU A 124 11.86 -5.74 -3.18
N ALA A 125 12.32 -4.49 -3.03
CA ALA A 125 13.73 -4.15 -2.98
C ALA A 125 14.43 -4.71 -1.74
N SER A 126 13.80 -4.66 -0.56
CA SER A 126 14.34 -5.23 0.67
C SER A 126 14.46 -6.76 0.60
N GLY A 127 13.52 -7.42 -0.09
CA GLY A 127 13.60 -8.84 -0.46
C GLY A 127 14.64 -9.15 -1.56
N GLY A 128 15.47 -8.17 -1.96
CA GLY A 128 16.60 -8.34 -2.87
C GLY A 128 16.25 -8.22 -4.36
N LEU A 129 15.01 -7.89 -4.73
CA LEU A 129 14.60 -7.78 -6.12
C LEU A 129 15.32 -6.64 -6.84
N LYS A 130 15.86 -6.92 -8.02
CA LYS A 130 16.39 -5.88 -8.92
C LYS A 130 15.26 -5.32 -9.78
N LEU A 131 14.67 -4.21 -9.33
CA LEU A 131 13.51 -3.58 -9.98
C LEU A 131 13.79 -3.13 -11.43
N GLU A 132 14.93 -2.48 -11.69
CA GLU A 132 15.24 -1.90 -13.01
C GLU A 132 15.32 -2.95 -14.14
N PRO A 133 16.08 -4.06 -14.01
CA PRO A 133 16.09 -5.11 -15.02
C PRO A 133 14.71 -5.71 -15.29
N VAL A 134 13.94 -5.97 -14.23
CA VAL A 134 12.60 -6.57 -14.35
C VAL A 134 11.65 -5.62 -15.07
N LYS A 135 11.64 -4.34 -14.69
CA LYS A 135 10.80 -3.31 -15.34
C LYS A 135 11.18 -3.10 -16.79
N ARG A 136 12.47 -3.09 -17.13
CA ARG A 136 12.93 -2.96 -18.52
C ARG A 136 12.47 -4.13 -19.38
N ALA A 137 12.50 -5.35 -18.84
CA ALA A 137 12.07 -6.54 -19.56
C ALA A 137 10.55 -6.67 -19.64
N ARG A 138 9.82 -6.21 -18.61
CA ARG A 138 8.35 -6.26 -18.52
C ARG A 138 7.82 -4.97 -17.88
N PRO A 139 7.45 -3.95 -18.67
CA PRO A 139 7.09 -2.62 -18.16
C PRO A 139 5.97 -2.58 -17.12
N ASP A 140 4.94 -3.42 -17.28
CA ASP A 140 3.71 -3.36 -16.46
C ASP A 140 3.68 -4.39 -15.32
N ILE A 141 4.74 -5.19 -15.17
CA ILE A 141 4.73 -6.32 -14.21
C ILE A 141 4.66 -5.87 -12.74
N LEU A 142 5.07 -4.64 -12.46
CA LEU A 142 5.02 -4.11 -11.10
C LEU A 142 3.60 -3.84 -10.63
N ASP A 143 2.65 -3.55 -11.54
CA ASP A 143 1.25 -3.37 -11.18
C ASP A 143 0.67 -4.68 -10.63
N GLU A 144 0.89 -5.79 -11.34
CA GLU A 144 0.52 -7.14 -10.90
C GLU A 144 1.28 -7.55 -9.63
N ALA A 145 2.59 -7.31 -9.60
CA ALA A 145 3.44 -7.73 -8.48
C ALA A 145 3.09 -7.01 -7.17
N THR A 146 2.64 -5.76 -7.26
CA THR A 146 2.32 -4.91 -6.10
C THR A 146 0.84 -4.89 -5.73
N GLN A 147 -0.03 -5.49 -6.55
CA GLN A 147 -1.48 -5.54 -6.35
C GLN A 147 -1.88 -6.14 -4.99
N ALA A 148 -2.77 -5.49 -4.25
CA ALA A 148 -3.43 -6.03 -3.07
C ALA A 148 -4.26 -7.26 -3.46
N PHE A 149 -3.92 -8.41 -2.86
CA PHE A 149 -4.55 -9.69 -3.20
C PHE A 149 -5.96 -9.77 -2.62
N GLY A 150 -6.92 -10.22 -3.44
CA GLY A 150 -8.28 -10.48 -3.00
C GLY A 150 -9.06 -9.23 -2.56
N TRP A 151 -8.58 -8.03 -2.88
CA TRP A 151 -9.27 -6.77 -2.56
C TRP A 151 -9.47 -5.90 -3.80
N ARG A 152 -10.62 -5.23 -3.87
CA ARG A 152 -10.97 -4.27 -4.93
C ARG A 152 -11.78 -3.10 -4.37
N GLY A 153 -11.61 -1.94 -5.00
CA GLY A 153 -12.39 -0.72 -4.77
C GLY A 153 -13.03 -0.21 -6.05
N VAL A 154 -14.24 0.31 -5.96
CA VAL A 154 -14.92 1.02 -7.06
C VAL A 154 -14.50 2.47 -7.05
N VAL A 155 -14.03 2.96 -8.20
CA VAL A 155 -13.53 4.33 -8.37
C VAL A 155 -14.27 5.05 -9.48
N SER A 156 -14.43 6.36 -9.30
CA SER A 156 -14.86 7.28 -10.35
C SER A 156 -13.66 7.66 -11.23
N LEU A 157 -13.89 7.72 -12.53
CA LEU A 157 -12.96 8.26 -13.53
C LEU A 157 -13.24 9.74 -13.85
N ASP A 158 -14.16 10.37 -13.11
CA ASP A 158 -14.43 11.80 -13.17
C ASP A 158 -13.36 12.60 -12.39
N ASP A 159 -13.05 13.81 -12.87
CA ASP A 159 -12.11 14.74 -12.24
C ASP A 159 -12.67 15.32 -10.94
N ALA A 160 -14.00 15.42 -10.85
CA ALA A 160 -14.70 15.99 -9.72
C ALA A 160 -15.92 15.13 -9.35
N PRO A 161 -15.70 13.92 -8.79
CA PRO A 161 -16.80 13.09 -8.34
C PRO A 161 -17.66 13.85 -7.32
N PRO A 162 -18.99 13.66 -7.32
CA PRO A 162 -19.84 14.22 -6.31
C PRO A 162 -19.53 13.60 -4.93
N VAL A 163 -20.08 14.22 -3.90
CA VAL A 163 -20.13 13.65 -2.56
C VAL A 163 -21.01 12.39 -2.61
N THR A 164 -20.62 11.34 -1.90
CA THR A 164 -21.33 10.04 -1.92
C THR A 164 -22.83 10.17 -1.63
N ALA A 165 -23.22 11.10 -0.75
CA ALA A 165 -24.61 11.40 -0.44
C ALA A 165 -25.47 11.80 -1.65
N GLU A 166 -24.87 12.45 -2.63
CA GLU A 166 -25.53 12.96 -3.84
C GLU A 166 -25.33 12.04 -5.04
N MET A 167 -24.61 10.92 -4.88
CA MET A 167 -24.34 9.97 -5.96
C MET A 167 -25.61 9.18 -6.29
N PRO A 168 -26.19 9.30 -7.49
CA PRO A 168 -27.28 8.43 -7.92
C PRO A 168 -26.78 6.98 -7.97
N LEU A 169 -27.63 6.03 -7.59
CA LEU A 169 -27.25 4.61 -7.59
C LEU A 169 -27.04 4.07 -9.01
N GLN A 170 -27.94 4.41 -9.93
CA GLN A 170 -28.02 3.86 -11.29
C GLN A 170 -26.69 3.82 -12.07
N PRO A 171 -25.87 4.89 -12.14
CA PRO A 171 -24.63 4.87 -12.92
C PRO A 171 -23.50 4.02 -12.28
N VAL A 172 -23.54 3.75 -10.98
CA VAL A 172 -22.49 3.03 -10.25
C VAL A 172 -22.88 1.58 -9.91
N PHE A 173 -24.18 1.27 -9.89
CA PHE A 173 -24.71 -0.02 -9.45
C PHE A 173 -24.11 -1.22 -10.18
N ARG A 174 -23.93 -1.13 -11.51
CA ARG A 174 -23.35 -2.22 -12.29
C ARG A 174 -21.94 -2.61 -11.81
N GLU A 175 -21.10 -1.62 -11.53
CA GLU A 175 -19.73 -1.86 -11.05
C GLU A 175 -19.73 -2.38 -9.61
N LEU A 176 -20.63 -1.87 -8.76
CA LEU A 176 -20.81 -2.39 -7.39
C LEU A 176 -21.24 -3.86 -7.39
N CYS A 177 -22.25 -4.23 -8.18
CA CYS A 177 -22.68 -5.61 -8.32
C CYS A 177 -21.57 -6.48 -8.89
N SER A 178 -20.90 -6.06 -9.96
CA SER A 178 -19.80 -6.84 -10.54
C SER A 178 -18.64 -7.05 -9.55
N ALA A 179 -18.31 -6.06 -8.73
CA ALA A 179 -17.29 -6.19 -7.69
C ALA A 179 -17.75 -7.10 -6.54
N PHE A 180 -19.01 -6.98 -6.13
CA PHE A 180 -19.62 -7.84 -5.11
C PHE A 180 -19.65 -9.32 -5.56
N ASP A 181 -20.13 -9.55 -6.78
CA ASP A 181 -20.21 -10.87 -7.42
C ASP A 181 -18.83 -11.51 -7.52
N TRP A 182 -17.82 -10.75 -7.98
CA TRP A 182 -16.45 -11.20 -7.99
C TRP A 182 -15.94 -11.61 -6.61
N ALA A 183 -16.25 -10.82 -5.57
CA ALA A 183 -15.78 -11.09 -4.23
C ALA A 183 -16.46 -12.33 -3.62
N LEU A 184 -17.77 -12.52 -3.87
CA LEU A 184 -18.52 -13.72 -3.50
C LEU A 184 -18.00 -14.96 -4.24
N GLU A 185 -17.85 -14.90 -5.56
CA GLU A 185 -17.37 -16.03 -6.37
C GLU A 185 -15.95 -16.44 -5.97
N SER A 186 -15.06 -15.47 -5.80
CA SER A 186 -13.69 -15.74 -5.32
C SER A 186 -13.69 -16.36 -3.92
N SER A 187 -14.62 -15.96 -3.04
CA SER A 187 -14.82 -16.61 -1.73
C SER A 187 -15.36 -18.04 -1.87
N LEU A 188 -16.31 -18.29 -2.78
CA LEU A 188 -16.89 -19.62 -3.02
C LEU A 188 -15.88 -20.60 -3.64
N GLU A 189 -14.98 -20.12 -4.50
CA GLU A 189 -13.89 -20.92 -5.06
C GLU A 189 -12.96 -21.49 -3.98
N CYS A 190 -12.87 -20.81 -2.84
CA CYS A 190 -12.08 -21.25 -1.70
C CYS A 190 -12.78 -22.29 -0.81
N ILE A 191 -14.05 -22.64 -1.10
CA ILE A 191 -14.82 -23.62 -0.31
C ILE A 191 -14.82 -24.96 -1.05
N ALA A 192 -14.36 -26.01 -0.37
CA ALA A 192 -14.26 -27.36 -0.91
C ALA A 192 -15.37 -28.28 -0.38
N GLY A 193 -15.61 -29.38 -1.09
CA GLY A 193 -16.52 -30.45 -0.66
C GLY A 193 -18.01 -30.09 -0.65
N GLN A 194 -18.77 -30.77 0.21
CA GLN A 194 -20.23 -30.70 0.24
C GLN A 194 -20.78 -29.34 0.71
N SER A 195 -20.02 -28.60 1.53
CA SER A 195 -20.40 -27.26 2.02
C SER A 195 -20.48 -26.20 0.91
N ARG A 196 -19.89 -26.46 -0.27
CA ARG A 196 -19.93 -25.54 -1.41
C ARG A 196 -21.34 -25.30 -1.93
N HIS A 197 -22.21 -26.32 -1.92
CA HIS A 197 -23.58 -26.18 -2.42
C HIS A 197 -24.42 -25.27 -1.50
N SER A 198 -24.34 -25.48 -0.18
CA SER A 198 -25.01 -24.60 0.79
C SER A 198 -24.46 -23.18 0.76
N ALA A 199 -23.13 -23.02 0.62
CA ALA A 199 -22.51 -21.70 0.48
C ALA A 199 -23.01 -20.98 -0.78
N HIS A 200 -23.14 -21.69 -1.90
CA HIS A 200 -23.70 -21.10 -3.13
C HIS A 200 -25.15 -20.63 -2.93
N ALA A 201 -25.99 -21.41 -2.25
CA ALA A 201 -27.37 -21.00 -1.97
C ALA A 201 -27.43 -19.71 -1.12
N LEU A 202 -26.58 -19.60 -0.10
CA LEU A 202 -26.46 -18.40 0.74
C LEU A 202 -25.93 -17.19 -0.04
N ALA A 203 -24.99 -17.41 -0.96
CA ALA A 203 -24.49 -16.35 -1.83
C ALA A 203 -25.60 -15.82 -2.75
N GLU A 204 -26.42 -16.69 -3.33
CA GLU A 204 -27.56 -16.29 -4.16
C GLU A 204 -28.64 -15.56 -3.35
N GLU A 205 -28.93 -16.00 -2.12
CA GLU A 205 -29.81 -15.25 -1.21
C GLU A 205 -29.27 -13.83 -0.99
N MET A 206 -27.95 -13.69 -0.80
CA MET A 206 -27.34 -12.39 -0.59
C MET A 206 -27.39 -11.51 -1.84
N ARG A 207 -27.16 -12.07 -3.03
CA ARG A 207 -27.34 -11.37 -4.31
C ARG A 207 -28.77 -10.87 -4.47
N ALA A 208 -29.77 -11.70 -4.14
CA ALA A 208 -31.17 -11.31 -4.19
C ALA A 208 -31.45 -10.10 -3.29
N LYS A 209 -30.95 -10.08 -2.05
CA LYS A 209 -31.11 -8.92 -1.15
C LYS A 209 -30.46 -7.65 -1.68
N VAL A 210 -29.31 -7.78 -2.34
CA VAL A 210 -28.61 -6.66 -3.00
C VAL A 210 -29.46 -6.10 -4.14
N CYS A 211 -30.05 -6.95 -4.98
CA CYS A 211 -30.96 -6.52 -6.05
C CYS A 211 -32.25 -5.90 -5.50
N GLU A 212 -32.92 -6.57 -4.57
CA GLU A 212 -34.14 -6.09 -3.92
C GLU A 212 -33.96 -4.72 -3.29
N ALA A 213 -32.84 -4.49 -2.59
CA ALA A 213 -32.54 -3.20 -1.97
C ALA A 213 -32.34 -2.08 -3.01
N ALA A 214 -31.86 -2.39 -4.21
CA ALA A 214 -31.64 -1.42 -5.27
C ALA A 214 -32.94 -0.98 -5.97
N GLU A 215 -33.96 -1.83 -5.97
CA GLU A 215 -35.26 -1.56 -6.63
C GLU A 215 -36.20 -0.68 -5.80
N GLN A 216 -35.88 -0.47 -4.52
CA GLN A 216 -36.73 0.31 -3.61
C GLN A 216 -36.59 1.83 -3.81
N GLU A 217 -37.68 2.57 -3.59
CA GLU A 217 -37.77 4.01 -3.89
C GLU A 217 -36.72 4.88 -3.15
N ASP A 218 -36.54 4.71 -1.83
CA ASP A 218 -35.50 5.43 -1.07
C ASP A 218 -34.02 5.07 -1.42
N SER A 219 -33.79 4.22 -2.44
CA SER A 219 -32.45 3.79 -2.87
C SER A 219 -32.01 4.50 -4.14
N ALA A 220 -32.68 5.60 -4.49
CA ALA A 220 -32.29 6.49 -5.59
C ALA A 220 -30.82 6.95 -5.50
N THR A 221 -30.27 7.10 -4.29
CA THR A 221 -28.86 7.43 -4.03
C THR A 221 -28.09 6.23 -3.48
N LEU A 222 -26.77 6.25 -3.66
CA LEU A 222 -25.87 5.25 -3.11
C LEU A 222 -25.95 5.15 -1.58
N SER A 223 -26.09 6.29 -0.89
CA SER A 223 -26.24 6.32 0.57
C SER A 223 -27.56 5.69 1.03
N GLY A 224 -28.66 5.93 0.31
CA GLY A 224 -29.95 5.29 0.58
C GLY A 224 -29.91 3.78 0.37
N PHE A 225 -29.27 3.33 -0.70
CA PHE A 225 -29.00 1.91 -0.97
C PHE A 225 -28.21 1.24 0.15
N TYR A 226 -27.06 1.79 0.53
CA TYR A 226 -26.24 1.25 1.63
C TYR A 226 -26.96 1.26 2.97
N ARG A 227 -27.69 2.34 3.29
CA ARG A 227 -28.48 2.42 4.53
C ARG A 227 -29.48 1.28 4.63
N ARG A 228 -30.13 0.93 3.51
CA ARG A 228 -31.11 -0.16 3.45
C ARG A 228 -30.47 -1.54 3.58
N LEU A 229 -29.26 -1.71 3.05
CA LEU A 229 -28.52 -2.97 3.12
C LEU A 229 -27.91 -3.28 4.50
N LEU A 230 -27.56 -2.26 5.28
CA LEU A 230 -26.89 -2.43 6.57
C LEU A 230 -27.54 -3.49 7.49
N PRO A 231 -28.85 -3.44 7.79
CA PRO A 231 -29.48 -4.43 8.67
C PRO A 231 -29.39 -5.87 8.14
N ALA A 232 -29.53 -6.03 6.82
CA ALA A 232 -29.44 -7.33 6.17
C ALA A 232 -28.02 -7.91 6.26
N PHE A 233 -27.00 -7.10 6.00
CA PHE A 233 -25.60 -7.52 6.08
C PHE A 233 -25.16 -7.83 7.52
N TYR A 234 -25.58 -7.02 8.50
CA TYR A 234 -25.30 -7.29 9.92
C TYR A 234 -25.92 -8.62 10.36
N SER A 235 -27.17 -8.86 9.98
CA SER A 235 -27.87 -10.10 10.32
C SER A 235 -27.32 -11.31 9.58
N PHE A 236 -26.90 -11.14 8.32
CA PHE A 236 -26.27 -12.19 7.52
C PHE A 236 -24.93 -12.61 8.11
N ALA A 237 -24.08 -11.65 8.50
CA ALA A 237 -22.80 -11.93 9.15
C ALA A 237 -22.98 -12.73 10.45
N ALA A 238 -23.97 -12.33 11.26
CA ALA A 238 -24.22 -12.93 12.57
C ALA A 238 -25.02 -14.24 12.53
N GLY A 239 -25.69 -14.54 11.40
CA GLY A 239 -26.65 -15.65 11.29
C GLY A 239 -27.93 -15.47 12.10
N VAL A 240 -28.14 -14.29 12.69
CA VAL A 240 -29.30 -13.94 13.55
C VAL A 240 -29.65 -12.47 13.35
N ASN A 241 -30.90 -12.09 13.67
CA ASN A 241 -31.31 -10.69 13.60
C ASN A 241 -30.51 -9.82 14.60
N VAL A 242 -29.95 -8.71 14.13
CA VAL A 242 -29.19 -7.76 14.95
C VAL A 242 -29.95 -6.46 15.07
N ASP A 243 -30.16 -6.03 16.31
CA ASP A 243 -30.92 -4.84 16.66
C ASP A 243 -30.03 -3.59 16.52
N ILE A 244 -30.18 -2.86 15.41
CA ILE A 244 -29.40 -1.68 15.07
C ILE A 244 -30.27 -0.55 14.53
N ASP A 245 -29.87 0.68 14.84
CA ASP A 245 -30.36 1.88 14.16
C ASP A 245 -29.51 2.15 12.92
N THR A 246 -30.12 2.63 11.84
CA THR A 246 -29.39 3.07 10.65
C THR A 246 -29.39 4.59 10.50
N THR A 247 -28.28 5.15 10.05
CA THR A 247 -28.16 6.58 9.74
C THR A 247 -27.25 6.82 8.53
N VAL A 248 -27.16 8.07 8.11
CA VAL A 248 -26.17 8.55 7.13
C VAL A 248 -25.49 9.79 7.72
N THR A 249 -24.23 10.03 7.40
CA THR A 249 -23.52 11.19 7.98
C THR A 249 -24.13 12.53 7.63
N THR A 250 -24.79 12.67 6.46
CA THR A 250 -25.56 13.88 6.12
C THR A 250 -26.73 14.16 7.07
N GLU A 251 -27.36 13.12 7.62
CA GLU A 251 -28.42 13.21 8.63
C GLU A 251 -27.82 13.46 10.02
N LEU A 252 -26.83 12.66 10.40
CA LEU A 252 -26.16 12.69 11.71
C LEU A 252 -25.51 14.05 12.00
N LEU A 253 -24.92 14.65 10.97
CA LEU A 253 -24.13 15.88 11.02
C LEU A 253 -24.87 17.08 10.41
N ARG A 254 -26.19 16.98 10.22
CA ARG A 254 -27.01 18.11 9.78
C ARG A 254 -26.79 19.30 10.71
N PHE A 255 -26.49 20.46 10.14
CA PHE A 255 -26.10 21.66 10.88
C PHE A 255 -27.00 22.84 10.53
N ASN A 256 -27.83 23.24 11.50
CA ASN A 256 -28.76 24.35 11.42
C ASN A 256 -29.05 24.88 12.84
N THR A 257 -29.90 25.90 12.96
CA THR A 257 -30.23 26.52 14.25
C THR A 257 -30.88 25.56 15.25
N LEU A 258 -31.52 24.49 14.78
CA LEU A 258 -32.12 23.46 15.65
C LEU A 258 -31.11 22.40 16.12
N THR A 259 -30.09 22.10 15.32
CA THR A 259 -29.13 21.04 15.63
C THR A 259 -27.81 21.53 16.20
N THR A 260 -27.49 22.82 16.05
CA THR A 260 -26.21 23.42 16.49
C THR A 260 -25.94 23.27 17.99
N GLY A 261 -26.97 23.06 18.82
CA GLY A 261 -26.84 22.83 20.25
C GLY A 261 -26.42 21.40 20.64
N LYS A 262 -26.31 20.47 19.68
CA LYS A 262 -25.89 19.09 19.97
C LYS A 262 -24.42 19.04 20.42
N PRO A 263 -24.05 18.14 21.36
CA PRO A 263 -22.68 18.06 21.90
C PRO A 263 -21.59 17.94 20.84
N ARG A 264 -21.91 17.29 19.73
CA ARG A 264 -20.99 17.11 18.61
C ARG A 264 -20.48 18.41 18.01
N PHE A 265 -21.25 19.49 18.02
CA PHE A 265 -20.82 20.76 17.41
C PHE A 265 -20.04 21.68 18.36
N GLU A 266 -19.84 21.29 19.62
CA GLU A 266 -19.08 22.11 20.59
C GLU A 266 -17.63 22.33 20.17
N ILE A 267 -16.99 21.33 19.54
CA ILE A 267 -15.61 21.46 19.05
C ILE A 267 -15.47 22.55 17.99
N LEU A 268 -16.50 22.76 17.16
CA LEU A 268 -16.52 23.84 16.16
C LEU A 268 -16.52 25.22 16.82
N ASP A 269 -17.23 25.36 17.93
CA ASP A 269 -17.35 26.63 18.66
C ASP A 269 -15.97 27.16 19.10
N LEU A 270 -15.03 26.26 19.44
CA LEU A 270 -13.65 26.61 19.76
C LEU A 270 -12.91 27.33 18.63
N PHE A 271 -13.27 27.05 17.37
CA PHE A 271 -12.67 27.67 16.19
C PHE A 271 -13.38 28.96 15.74
N ILE A 272 -14.53 29.27 16.34
CA ILE A 272 -15.33 30.45 16.01
C ILE A 272 -15.11 31.55 17.06
N ARG A 273 -15.19 31.20 18.34
CA ARG A 273 -15.08 32.17 19.45
C ARG A 273 -13.78 32.97 19.39
N PRO A 274 -13.84 34.31 19.47
CA PRO A 274 -12.65 35.16 19.44
C PRO A 274 -11.58 34.78 20.48
N GLU A 275 -12.02 34.33 21.66
CA GLU A 275 -11.18 34.00 22.80
C GLU A 275 -10.38 32.71 22.60
N THR A 276 -10.91 31.74 21.85
CA THR A 276 -10.35 30.39 21.72
C THR A 276 -9.80 30.09 20.33
N LYS A 277 -10.25 30.79 19.28
CA LYS A 277 -9.96 30.42 17.88
C LYS A 277 -8.47 30.27 17.57
N GLU A 278 -7.61 31.16 18.08
CA GLU A 278 -6.17 31.12 17.79
C GLU A 278 -5.45 30.04 18.61
N ILE A 279 -6.01 29.62 19.74
CA ILE A 279 -5.53 28.48 20.51
C ILE A 279 -5.89 27.19 19.78
N ALA A 280 -7.15 27.06 19.34
CA ALA A 280 -7.65 25.88 18.65
C ALA A 280 -6.95 25.62 17.30
N LYS A 281 -6.70 26.67 16.51
CA LYS A 281 -5.93 26.56 15.25
C LYS A 281 -4.51 26.05 15.50
N ARG A 282 -3.81 26.61 16.49
CA ARG A 282 -2.45 26.18 16.86
C ARG A 282 -2.42 24.72 17.30
N ALA A 283 -3.39 24.29 18.11
CA ALA A 283 -3.50 22.89 18.54
C ALA A 283 -3.73 21.93 17.35
N TYR A 284 -4.54 22.34 16.36
CA TYR A 284 -4.74 21.56 15.14
C TYR A 284 -3.45 21.45 14.32
N ASP A 285 -2.78 22.58 14.02
CA ASP A 285 -1.59 22.59 13.18
C ASP A 285 -0.41 21.83 13.84
N GLU A 286 -0.25 21.95 15.16
CA GLU A 286 0.74 21.19 15.94
C GLU A 286 0.51 19.67 15.82
N ALA A 287 -0.74 19.22 15.89
CA ALA A 287 -1.09 17.79 15.86
C ALA A 287 -0.79 17.10 14.51
N ILE A 288 -0.61 17.87 13.44
CA ILE A 288 -0.38 17.36 12.08
C ILE A 288 0.99 17.73 11.51
N GLN A 289 1.82 18.46 12.25
CA GLN A 289 3.14 18.87 11.81
C GLN A 289 4.02 17.65 11.45
N GLY A 290 4.61 17.65 10.25
CA GLY A 290 5.48 16.56 9.78
C GLY A 290 4.77 15.27 9.35
N THR A 291 3.44 15.23 9.32
CA THR A 291 2.66 14.01 9.05
C THR A 291 2.27 13.84 7.57
N GLY A 292 2.53 14.84 6.74
CA GLY A 292 2.08 14.91 5.35
C GLY A 292 0.64 15.43 5.18
N LEU A 293 -0.12 15.59 6.28
CA LEU A 293 -1.42 16.25 6.29
C LEU A 293 -1.26 17.77 6.15
N TYR A 294 -2.30 18.44 5.66
CA TYR A 294 -2.28 19.88 5.39
C TYR A 294 -2.68 20.72 6.60
N GLU A 295 -1.79 21.63 7.00
CA GLU A 295 -2.04 22.75 7.91
C GLU A 295 -3.16 23.66 7.41
N LEU A 296 -3.82 24.36 8.33
CA LEU A 296 -4.92 25.29 8.01
C LEU A 296 -4.51 26.39 7.03
N SER A 297 -3.26 26.84 7.14
CA SER A 297 -2.66 27.85 6.25
C SER A 297 -2.76 27.47 4.77
N ARG A 298 -2.70 26.17 4.44
CA ARG A 298 -2.78 25.66 3.06
C ARG A 298 -4.19 25.77 2.46
N PHE A 299 -5.22 25.88 3.29
CA PHE A 299 -6.61 26.10 2.84
C PHE A 299 -6.95 27.60 2.69
N GLY A 300 -5.99 28.48 2.96
CA GLY A 300 -6.11 29.93 2.81
C GLY A 300 -6.57 30.65 4.08
N SER A 301 -6.44 31.98 4.07
CA SER A 301 -6.74 32.83 5.23
C SER A 301 -8.17 32.63 5.75
N GLY A 302 -8.32 32.50 7.07
CA GLY A 302 -9.60 32.31 7.75
C GLY A 302 -10.11 30.87 7.75
N ALA A 303 -9.36 29.90 7.21
CA ALA A 303 -9.76 28.50 7.23
C ALA A 303 -9.92 27.94 8.65
N ILE A 304 -10.92 27.07 8.80
CA ILE A 304 -11.14 26.23 9.97
C ILE A 304 -11.13 24.75 9.54
N PRO A 305 -10.86 23.79 10.44
CA PRO A 305 -10.76 22.37 10.09
C PRO A 305 -12.13 21.70 9.91
N PHE A 306 -13.05 22.39 9.22
CA PHE A 306 -14.40 21.93 8.95
C PHE A 306 -14.75 22.22 7.49
N ASP A 307 -15.42 21.25 6.89
CA ASP A 307 -16.06 21.39 5.59
C ASP A 307 -17.57 21.56 5.76
N LEU A 308 -18.20 22.24 4.82
CA LEU A 308 -19.65 22.28 4.68
C LEU A 308 -20.05 21.52 3.42
N VAL A 309 -20.98 20.58 3.55
CA VAL A 309 -21.70 19.99 2.42
C VAL A 309 -22.98 20.80 2.22
N ILE A 310 -23.11 21.41 1.05
CA ILE A 310 -24.27 22.19 0.66
C ILE A 310 -25.01 21.39 -0.43
N PRO A 311 -26.28 21.01 -0.20
CA PRO A 311 -27.06 20.25 -1.17
C PRO A 311 -27.04 20.87 -2.57
N GLY A 312 -26.64 20.08 -3.57
CA GLY A 312 -26.54 20.46 -4.98
C GLY A 312 -25.38 21.42 -5.31
N LYS A 313 -24.53 21.76 -4.34
CA LYS A 313 -23.33 22.62 -4.53
C LYS A 313 -22.02 21.91 -4.17
N GLY A 314 -22.09 20.78 -3.46
CA GLY A 314 -20.96 19.94 -3.08
C GLY A 314 -20.38 20.27 -1.71
N ARG A 315 -19.18 19.73 -1.43
CA ARG A 315 -18.44 19.88 -0.18
C ARG A 315 -17.29 20.87 -0.30
N GLY A 316 -17.02 21.67 0.72
CA GLY A 316 -15.87 22.59 0.69
C GLY A 316 -15.43 23.07 2.05
N THR A 317 -14.15 23.42 2.18
CA THR A 317 -13.59 23.95 3.42
C THR A 317 -14.13 25.33 3.73
N ILE A 318 -14.54 25.52 4.98
CA ILE A 318 -15.09 26.78 5.46
C ILE A 318 -13.94 27.73 5.78
N ARG A 319 -14.05 28.97 5.29
CA ARG A 319 -13.18 30.07 5.66
C ARG A 319 -14.03 31.21 6.18
N ILE A 320 -13.71 31.69 7.39
CA ILE A 320 -14.47 32.74 8.08
C ILE A 320 -13.63 34.01 8.11
N GLY A 321 -14.20 35.09 7.57
CA GLY A 321 -13.66 36.45 7.67
C GLY A 321 -14.48 37.33 8.62
N ASN A 322 -14.20 38.64 8.62
CA ASN A 322 -14.85 39.58 9.55
C ASN A 322 -16.29 39.97 9.17
N ARG A 323 -16.67 39.85 7.88
CA ARG A 323 -17.98 40.28 7.34
C ARG A 323 -18.62 39.26 6.39
N GLY A 324 -18.04 38.07 6.32
CA GLY A 324 -18.52 37.01 5.47
C GLY A 324 -17.70 35.74 5.62
N LEU A 325 -18.24 34.67 5.10
CA LEU A 325 -17.58 33.38 4.97
C LEU A 325 -17.59 32.93 3.51
N VAL A 326 -16.63 32.07 3.18
CA VAL A 326 -16.60 31.35 1.91
C VAL A 326 -16.47 29.86 2.18
N VAL A 327 -17.24 29.06 1.47
CA VAL A 327 -17.14 27.60 1.43
C VAL A 327 -16.47 27.22 0.11
N MET A 328 -15.29 26.61 0.20
CA MET A 328 -14.43 26.30 -0.95
C MET A 328 -14.88 25.02 -1.67
N THR A 329 -16.13 25.00 -2.14
CA THR A 329 -16.65 24.02 -3.11
C THR A 329 -16.05 24.25 -4.49
N ARG A 330 -16.34 23.39 -5.49
CA ARG A 330 -15.88 23.56 -6.89
C ARG A 330 -16.13 24.97 -7.43
N GLN A 331 -17.33 25.50 -7.17
CA GLN A 331 -17.63 26.92 -7.31
C GLN A 331 -17.75 27.50 -5.90
N PRO A 332 -16.86 28.40 -5.46
CA PRO A 332 -16.91 28.93 -4.10
C PRO A 332 -18.27 29.55 -3.76
N GLN A 333 -18.83 29.17 -2.61
CA GLN A 333 -20.11 29.70 -2.13
C GLN A 333 -19.86 30.74 -1.03
N PHE A 334 -20.60 31.85 -1.06
CA PHE A 334 -20.39 32.98 -0.15
C PHE A 334 -21.63 33.24 0.71
N ALA A 335 -21.42 33.59 1.96
CA ALA A 335 -22.46 34.14 2.83
C ALA A 335 -21.92 35.36 3.58
N SER A 336 -22.76 36.39 3.74
CA SER A 336 -22.37 37.67 4.34
C SER A 336 -23.04 37.89 5.69
N PHE A 337 -22.35 38.59 6.59
CA PHE A 337 -22.85 38.97 7.91
C PHE A 337 -22.30 40.35 8.32
N LYS A 338 -23.06 41.07 9.15
CA LYS A 338 -22.75 42.47 9.49
C LYS A 338 -21.63 42.64 10.51
N LYS A 339 -21.49 41.68 11.43
CA LYS A 339 -20.51 41.67 12.52
C LYS A 339 -19.79 40.32 12.55
N PRO A 340 -18.52 40.26 13.02
CA PRO A 340 -17.82 38.98 13.17
C PRO A 340 -18.61 37.99 14.03
N LEU A 341 -18.64 36.74 13.61
CA LEU A 341 -19.34 35.66 14.32
C LEU A 341 -18.72 35.45 15.71
N GLN A 342 -19.57 35.32 16.73
CA GLN A 342 -19.15 35.14 18.13
C GLN A 342 -19.28 33.70 18.63
N ASN A 343 -20.11 32.88 17.98
CA ASN A 343 -20.40 31.52 18.42
C ASN A 343 -20.94 30.67 17.25
N VAL A 344 -21.06 29.37 17.51
CA VAL A 344 -21.54 28.37 16.55
C VAL A 344 -22.99 28.60 16.10
N TYR A 345 -23.86 29.15 16.96
CA TYR A 345 -25.25 29.43 16.60
C TYR A 345 -25.37 30.52 15.54
N GLU A 346 -24.58 31.60 15.65
CA GLU A 346 -24.53 32.65 14.62
C GLU A 346 -24.04 32.12 13.27
N LEU A 347 -23.10 31.16 13.28
CA LEU A 347 -22.68 30.48 12.06
C LEU A 347 -23.81 29.65 11.45
N ALA A 348 -24.54 28.90 12.28
CA ALA A 348 -25.69 28.10 11.86
C ALA A 348 -26.78 28.99 11.24
N GLU A 349 -27.11 30.13 11.86
CA GLU A 349 -28.11 31.08 11.34
C GLU A 349 -27.70 31.63 9.97
N VAL A 350 -26.42 32.00 9.78
CA VAL A 350 -25.91 32.50 8.50
C VAL A 350 -26.00 31.42 7.41
N ILE A 351 -25.58 30.20 7.72
CA ILE A 351 -25.60 29.07 6.79
C ILE A 351 -27.04 28.72 6.41
N GLU A 352 -27.92 28.55 7.39
CA GLU A 352 -29.31 28.19 7.19
C GLU A 352 -30.06 29.26 6.38
N ARG A 353 -29.86 30.54 6.69
CA ARG A 353 -30.46 31.65 5.93
C ARG A 353 -30.02 31.67 4.46
N LYS A 354 -28.76 31.30 4.18
CA LYS A 354 -28.19 31.40 2.83
C LYS A 354 -28.41 30.15 1.98
N PHE A 355 -28.28 28.98 2.58
CA PHE A 355 -28.19 27.69 1.89
C PHE A 355 -29.31 26.71 2.29
N GLY A 356 -30.13 27.06 3.29
CA GLY A 356 -31.21 26.23 3.81
C GLY A 356 -30.78 25.32 4.96
N PRO A 357 -31.75 24.64 5.61
CA PRO A 357 -31.55 23.90 6.86
C PRO A 357 -30.88 22.53 6.68
N ASN A 358 -30.65 22.10 5.44
CA ASN A 358 -30.18 20.76 5.09
C ASN A 358 -28.66 20.70 4.85
N CYS A 359 -27.91 21.74 5.22
CA CYS A 359 -26.46 21.69 5.16
C CYS A 359 -25.90 20.70 6.19
N THR A 360 -24.76 20.09 5.87
CA THR A 360 -24.06 19.16 6.75
C THR A 360 -22.68 19.71 7.09
N LEU A 361 -22.38 19.84 8.39
CA LEU A 361 -21.06 20.29 8.85
C LEU A 361 -20.20 19.08 9.19
N VAL A 362 -19.06 18.97 8.52
CA VAL A 362 -18.18 17.80 8.63
C VAL A 362 -16.82 18.25 9.12
N GLY A 363 -16.37 17.73 10.26
CA GLY A 363 -14.97 17.89 10.68
C GLY A 363 -14.03 17.29 9.63
N LYS A 364 -12.88 17.90 9.40
CA LYS A 364 -11.79 17.20 8.70
C LYS A 364 -11.34 16.00 9.54
N ALA A 365 -10.59 15.07 8.95
CA ALA A 365 -10.31 13.76 9.57
C ALA A 365 -9.81 13.83 11.03
N VAL A 366 -9.02 14.85 11.40
CA VAL A 366 -8.51 15.07 12.76
C VAL A 366 -9.58 15.60 13.73
N THR A 367 -10.53 16.44 13.27
CA THR A 367 -11.59 17.00 14.12
C THR A 367 -12.86 16.17 14.14
N LEU A 368 -13.15 15.39 13.09
CA LEU A 368 -14.36 14.57 12.97
C LEU A 368 -14.49 13.55 14.11
N ILE A 369 -13.38 12.91 14.48
CA ILE A 369 -13.35 11.90 15.54
C ILE A 369 -13.71 12.54 16.88
N GLY A 370 -13.07 13.66 17.23
CA GLY A 370 -13.43 14.44 18.42
C GLY A 370 -14.88 14.93 18.39
N MET A 371 -15.34 15.43 17.24
CA MET A 371 -16.70 15.91 17.02
C MET A 371 -17.75 14.85 17.38
N LEU A 372 -17.58 13.63 16.87
CA LEU A 372 -18.55 12.55 17.12
C LEU A 372 -18.36 11.89 18.50
N ALA A 373 -17.12 11.82 19.01
CA ALA A 373 -16.81 11.29 20.34
C ALA A 373 -17.36 12.14 21.51
N ARG A 374 -17.81 13.36 21.24
CA ARG A 374 -18.61 14.16 22.19
C ARG A 374 -19.94 13.52 22.57
N GLU A 375 -20.47 12.65 21.72
CA GLU A 375 -21.80 12.05 21.90
C GLU A 375 -21.78 10.52 21.85
N PHE A 376 -20.87 9.93 21.06
CA PHE A 376 -20.86 8.50 20.78
C PHE A 376 -19.59 7.81 21.29
N VAL A 377 -19.68 6.52 21.54
CA VAL A 377 -18.51 5.62 21.61
C VAL A 377 -18.31 5.02 20.23
N PHE A 378 -17.21 5.35 19.56
CA PHE A 378 -16.89 4.74 18.27
C PHE A 378 -16.51 3.28 18.45
N VAL A 379 -17.02 2.41 17.60
CA VAL A 379 -16.58 1.01 17.50
C VAL A 379 -15.68 0.89 16.28
N PHE A 380 -14.38 0.70 16.47
CA PHE A 380 -13.41 0.54 15.39
C PHE A 380 -12.74 -0.82 15.46
N HIS A 381 -12.53 -1.44 14.30
CA HIS A 381 -11.63 -2.60 14.21
C HIS A 381 -10.18 -2.18 14.43
N GLU A 382 -9.35 -3.11 14.85
CA GLU A 382 -7.92 -2.90 15.05
C GLU A 382 -7.26 -2.42 13.76
N GLY A 383 -6.50 -1.33 13.85
CA GLY A 383 -5.86 -0.69 12.70
C GLY A 383 -6.77 0.18 11.82
N ALA A 384 -8.09 0.27 12.09
CA ALA A 384 -8.96 1.19 11.37
C ALA A 384 -8.67 2.66 11.73
N SER A 385 -8.83 3.58 10.78
CA SER A 385 -8.56 5.02 10.92
C SER A 385 -7.15 5.38 11.40
N SER A 386 -6.30 5.84 10.48
CA SER A 386 -4.96 6.37 10.77
C SER A 386 -4.98 7.73 11.49
N TYR A 387 -6.15 8.39 11.59
CA TYR A 387 -6.29 9.75 12.10
C TYR A 387 -6.51 9.84 13.62
N VAL A 388 -6.76 8.72 14.30
CA VAL A 388 -7.04 8.72 15.76
C VAL A 388 -5.88 9.31 16.56
N ARG A 389 -4.64 8.94 16.23
CA ARG A 389 -3.45 9.49 16.90
C ARG A 389 -3.35 11.02 16.77
N HIS A 390 -3.65 11.55 15.58
CA HIS A 390 -3.61 13.00 15.33
C HIS A 390 -4.76 13.72 16.05
N SER A 391 -5.93 13.09 16.11
CA SER A 391 -7.07 13.61 16.87
C SER A 391 -6.73 13.70 18.35
N ARG A 392 -6.13 12.65 18.94
CA ARG A 392 -5.65 12.66 20.33
C ARG A 392 -4.63 13.77 20.57
N SER A 393 -3.60 13.88 19.73
CA SER A 393 -2.59 14.94 19.85
C SER A 393 -3.22 16.33 19.85
N MET A 394 -4.22 16.57 18.98
CA MET A 394 -4.96 17.83 18.97
C MET A 394 -5.73 18.05 20.29
N HIS A 395 -6.44 17.06 20.80
CA HIS A 395 -7.21 17.23 22.04
C HIS A 395 -6.31 17.42 23.26
N GLN A 396 -5.17 16.74 23.32
CA GLN A 396 -4.14 16.95 24.34
C GLN A 396 -3.61 18.39 24.29
N ALA A 397 -3.28 18.86 23.09
CA ALA A 397 -2.82 20.22 22.85
C ALA A 397 -3.87 21.27 23.24
N LEU A 398 -5.17 20.98 23.08
CA LEU A 398 -6.27 21.81 23.56
C LEU A 398 -6.37 21.80 25.09
N ALA A 399 -6.35 20.61 25.72
CA ALA A 399 -6.45 20.45 27.17
C ALA A 399 -5.30 21.15 27.91
N GLN A 400 -4.06 21.01 27.42
CA GLN A 400 -2.88 21.69 27.97
C GLN A 400 -2.98 23.23 27.91
N ARG A 401 -3.80 23.76 27.00
CA ARG A 401 -4.02 25.20 26.82
C ARG A 401 -5.32 25.68 27.48
N GLY A 402 -5.89 24.87 28.39
CA GLY A 402 -7.06 25.23 29.18
C GLY A 402 -8.40 25.06 28.45
N LEU A 403 -8.42 24.32 27.33
CA LEU A 403 -9.64 24.03 26.55
C LEU A 403 -9.94 22.52 26.52
N PRO A 404 -10.10 21.83 27.67
CA PRO A 404 -10.39 20.40 27.68
C PRO A 404 -11.78 20.11 27.10
N LEU A 405 -11.89 19.01 26.36
CA LEU A 405 -13.16 18.47 25.85
C LEU A 405 -13.46 17.16 26.58
N LYS A 406 -14.72 16.96 26.99
CA LYS A 406 -15.19 15.65 27.46
C LYS A 406 -15.41 14.74 26.26
N LEU A 407 -14.57 13.73 26.06
CA LEU A 407 -14.64 12.84 24.92
C LEU A 407 -14.81 11.41 25.41
N ASN A 408 -15.75 10.69 24.81
CA ASN A 408 -15.85 9.25 25.00
C ASN A 408 -14.63 8.57 24.35
N PRO A 409 -14.15 7.45 24.91
CA PRO A 409 -13.09 6.67 24.26
C PRO A 409 -13.61 5.99 22.99
N ILE A 410 -12.68 5.47 22.20
CA ILE A 410 -12.98 4.56 21.09
C ILE A 410 -12.92 3.13 21.63
N LEU A 411 -13.95 2.33 21.39
CA LEU A 411 -13.90 0.89 21.57
C LEU A 411 -13.17 0.26 20.38
N ARG A 412 -11.95 -0.22 20.61
CA ARG A 412 -11.17 -0.95 19.62
C ARG A 412 -11.44 -2.43 19.74
N VAL A 413 -11.75 -3.08 18.63
CA VAL A 413 -12.06 -4.51 18.55
C VAL A 413 -11.01 -5.20 17.67
N LYS A 414 -10.35 -6.19 18.23
CA LYS A 414 -9.33 -7.00 17.57
C LYS A 414 -9.86 -8.43 17.45
N TYR A 415 -10.20 -8.82 16.24
CA TYR A 415 -10.62 -10.18 15.95
C TYR A 415 -9.44 -11.13 15.74
N SER A 416 -9.73 -12.39 16.02
CA SER A 416 -8.88 -13.54 15.75
C SER A 416 -9.62 -14.51 14.82
N ALA A 417 -10.08 -13.99 13.68
CA ALA A 417 -10.94 -14.71 12.74
C ALA A 417 -10.31 -16.02 12.25
N TRP A 418 -9.00 -16.05 11.96
CA TRP A 418 -8.31 -17.26 11.53
C TRP A 418 -8.14 -18.28 12.65
N ASP A 419 -7.93 -17.86 13.89
CA ASP A 419 -7.85 -18.80 15.02
C ASP A 419 -9.20 -19.43 15.33
N SER A 420 -10.24 -18.61 15.21
CA SER A 420 -11.63 -19.02 15.44
C SER A 420 -12.11 -20.03 14.41
N LEU A 421 -11.38 -20.26 13.32
CA LEU A 421 -11.68 -21.36 12.38
C LEU A 421 -11.48 -22.75 13.02
N GLN A 422 -10.87 -22.85 14.20
CA GLN A 422 -10.70 -24.10 14.93
C GLN A 422 -12.02 -24.83 15.21
N VAL A 423 -13.14 -24.10 15.33
CA VAL A 423 -14.46 -24.68 15.60
C VAL A 423 -15.21 -25.10 14.33
N CYS A 424 -14.64 -24.80 13.15
CA CYS A 424 -15.31 -25.03 11.86
C CYS A 424 -15.01 -26.42 11.32
N CYS A 425 -16.03 -27.10 10.81
CA CYS A 425 -15.89 -28.40 10.14
C CYS A 425 -15.90 -28.27 8.61
N SER A 426 -15.13 -27.32 8.07
CA SER A 426 -15.10 -27.02 6.62
C SER A 426 -13.73 -27.29 6.00
N TRP A 427 -13.74 -27.74 4.74
CA TRP A 427 -12.54 -27.85 3.91
C TRP A 427 -12.39 -26.62 3.02
N LEU A 428 -11.17 -26.13 2.92
CA LEU A 428 -10.83 -24.91 2.19
C LEU A 428 -9.89 -25.24 1.05
N HIS A 429 -10.22 -24.77 -0.15
CA HIS A 429 -9.29 -24.67 -1.25
C HIS A 429 -8.48 -23.37 -1.09
N LEU A 430 -7.17 -23.49 -1.02
CA LEU A 430 -6.28 -22.35 -0.87
C LEU A 430 -6.12 -21.63 -2.21
N PRO A 431 -6.14 -20.29 -2.23
CA PRO A 431 -5.75 -19.55 -3.43
C PRO A 431 -4.27 -19.74 -3.76
N GLN A 432 -3.89 -19.55 -5.03
CA GLN A 432 -2.53 -19.79 -5.53
C GLN A 432 -1.38 -19.19 -4.69
N PRO A 433 -1.49 -17.96 -4.14
CA PRO A 433 -0.43 -17.41 -3.29
C PRO A 433 -0.14 -18.23 -2.03
N PHE A 434 -1.09 -19.04 -1.56
CA PHE A 434 -1.02 -19.80 -0.32
C PHE A 434 -0.58 -21.26 -0.50
N HIS A 435 -0.63 -21.80 -1.73
CA HIS A 435 -0.27 -23.21 -2.00
C HIS A 435 1.10 -23.58 -1.47
N ARG A 436 2.14 -22.83 -1.87
CA ARG A 436 3.52 -23.07 -1.43
C ARG A 436 3.73 -22.76 0.06
N PRO A 437 3.27 -21.61 0.60
CA PRO A 437 3.39 -21.33 2.02
C PRO A 437 2.80 -22.42 2.93
N PHE A 438 1.63 -22.97 2.59
CA PHE A 438 1.01 -24.02 3.40
C PHE A 438 1.46 -25.44 3.02
N GLY A 439 2.03 -25.60 1.83
CA GLY A 439 2.51 -26.88 1.28
C GLY A 439 1.40 -27.76 0.70
N THR A 440 0.20 -27.21 0.49
CA THR A 440 -0.98 -27.94 0.01
C THR A 440 -1.92 -26.99 -0.74
N GLU A 441 -2.72 -27.53 -1.65
CA GLU A 441 -3.80 -26.79 -2.32
C GLU A 441 -5.09 -26.79 -1.50
N GLU A 442 -5.26 -27.75 -0.60
CA GLU A 442 -6.44 -27.87 0.26
C GLU A 442 -6.07 -28.22 1.70
N LEU A 443 -6.83 -27.69 2.66
CA LEU A 443 -6.74 -28.06 4.08
C LEU A 443 -8.07 -27.82 4.81
N CYS A 444 -8.25 -28.48 5.94
CA CYS A 444 -9.40 -28.19 6.80
C CYS A 444 -9.18 -26.89 7.60
N ALA A 445 -10.29 -26.23 7.92
CA ALA A 445 -10.32 -24.97 8.67
C ALA A 445 -9.54 -25.03 10.01
N PRO A 446 -9.62 -26.09 10.83
CA PRO A 446 -8.82 -26.19 12.06
C PRO A 446 -7.32 -26.27 11.82
N SER A 447 -6.88 -26.94 10.74
CA SER A 447 -5.46 -26.94 10.36
C SER A 447 -4.96 -25.57 9.93
N LEU A 448 -5.82 -24.76 9.27
CA LEU A 448 -5.49 -23.38 8.94
C LEU A 448 -5.31 -22.54 10.21
N ALA A 449 -6.26 -22.64 11.15
CA ALA A 449 -6.23 -21.94 12.43
C ALA A 449 -4.94 -22.21 13.22
N GLN A 450 -4.47 -23.46 13.24
CA GLN A 450 -3.26 -23.84 13.95
C GLN A 450 -1.97 -23.36 13.27
N ARG A 451 -1.93 -23.30 11.93
CA ARG A 451 -0.67 -23.13 11.18
C ARG A 451 -0.43 -21.72 10.64
N TRP A 452 -1.46 -20.89 10.47
CA TRP A 452 -1.31 -19.64 9.70
C TRP A 452 -0.25 -18.68 10.26
N ARG A 453 -0.08 -18.61 11.59
CA ARG A 453 0.97 -17.78 12.22
C ARG A 453 2.37 -18.28 11.89
N GLN A 454 2.60 -19.58 12.09
CA GLN A 454 3.87 -20.22 11.77
C GLN A 454 4.21 -20.00 10.29
N VAL A 455 3.24 -20.21 9.39
CA VAL A 455 3.42 -19.93 7.96
C VAL A 455 3.79 -18.47 7.74
N GLY A 456 3.12 -17.53 8.41
CA GLY A 456 3.44 -16.11 8.34
C GLY A 456 4.87 -15.77 8.77
N GLU A 457 5.37 -16.39 9.85
CA GLU A 457 6.75 -16.25 10.33
C GLU A 457 7.77 -16.84 9.34
N GLU A 458 7.51 -18.05 8.85
CA GLU A 458 8.33 -18.71 7.81
C GLU A 458 8.41 -17.86 6.53
N GLN A 459 7.31 -17.24 6.12
CA GLN A 459 7.28 -16.35 4.96
C GLN A 459 8.05 -15.04 5.19
N GLN A 460 8.02 -14.47 6.41
CA GLN A 460 8.84 -13.31 6.73
C GLN A 460 10.34 -13.67 6.72
N ALA A 461 10.71 -14.82 7.28
CA ALA A 461 12.07 -15.33 7.22
C ALA A 461 12.53 -15.55 5.77
N LEU A 462 11.65 -16.10 4.91
CA LEU A 462 11.93 -16.27 3.49
C LEU A 462 12.25 -14.93 2.79
N ILE A 463 11.52 -13.85 3.08
CA ILE A 463 11.81 -12.52 2.51
C ILE A 463 13.20 -12.05 2.94
N GLN A 464 13.57 -12.26 4.21
CA GLN A 464 14.91 -11.90 4.72
C GLN A 464 16.01 -12.72 4.03
N THR A 465 15.80 -14.04 3.86
CA THR A 465 16.72 -14.91 3.13
C THR A 465 16.88 -14.46 1.68
N LEU A 466 15.78 -14.20 0.96
CA LEU A 466 15.85 -13.70 -0.42
C LEU A 466 16.60 -12.36 -0.50
N GLY A 467 16.40 -11.50 0.51
CA GLY A 467 17.10 -10.23 0.66
C GLY A 467 18.61 -10.36 0.84
N SER A 468 19.11 -11.45 1.42
CA SER A 468 20.56 -11.67 1.61
C SER A 468 21.26 -12.21 0.36
N LEU A 469 20.53 -12.84 -0.57
CA LEU A 469 21.05 -13.43 -1.80
C LEU A 469 21.40 -12.35 -2.85
N LYS A 470 22.57 -11.69 -2.71
CA LYS A 470 22.95 -10.58 -3.60
C LYS A 470 23.46 -11.03 -4.98
N ARG A 471 24.10 -12.20 -5.08
CA ARG A 471 24.65 -12.70 -6.36
C ARG A 471 23.61 -13.53 -7.10
N PRO A 472 23.51 -13.43 -8.45
CA PRO A 472 22.56 -14.23 -9.22
C PRO A 472 22.73 -15.74 -9.05
N ILE A 473 23.98 -16.21 -8.96
CA ILE A 473 24.28 -17.63 -8.77
C ILE A 473 23.70 -18.17 -7.43
N ASP A 474 23.80 -17.39 -6.35
CA ASP A 474 23.26 -17.78 -5.04
C ASP A 474 21.73 -17.91 -5.08
N LEU A 475 21.08 -16.98 -5.80
CA LEU A 475 19.64 -17.06 -6.04
C LEU A 475 19.27 -18.30 -6.84
N ILE A 476 20.01 -18.62 -7.90
CA ILE A 476 19.73 -19.77 -8.75
C ILE A 476 19.89 -21.09 -7.99
N HIS A 477 20.94 -21.24 -7.18
CA HIS A 477 21.11 -22.39 -6.29
C HIS A 477 19.98 -22.49 -5.26
N PHE A 478 19.62 -21.37 -4.63
CA PHE A 478 18.48 -21.33 -3.72
C PHE A 478 17.19 -21.79 -4.42
N LEU A 479 16.92 -21.33 -5.64
CA LEU A 479 15.74 -21.75 -6.40
C LEU A 479 15.80 -23.23 -6.81
N GLN A 480 16.98 -23.76 -7.14
CA GLN A 480 17.17 -25.19 -7.39
C GLN A 480 16.80 -26.03 -6.16
N GLU A 481 17.30 -25.67 -4.98
CA GLU A 481 17.07 -26.40 -3.74
C GLU A 481 15.62 -26.29 -3.27
N GLN A 482 15.06 -25.07 -3.31
CA GLN A 482 13.78 -24.75 -2.66
C GLN A 482 12.57 -24.85 -3.60
N VAL A 483 12.75 -24.76 -4.91
CA VAL A 483 11.65 -24.87 -5.89
C VAL A 483 11.76 -26.18 -6.67
N GLY A 484 12.98 -26.62 -7.00
CA GLY A 484 13.21 -27.82 -7.79
C GLY A 484 12.70 -27.72 -9.24
N GLY A 485 12.51 -28.88 -9.86
CA GLY A 485 12.00 -29.00 -11.22
C GLY A 485 12.91 -28.35 -12.27
N SER A 486 12.38 -27.43 -13.07
CA SER A 486 13.12 -26.76 -14.14
C SER A 486 14.37 -26.00 -13.66
N TRP A 487 14.40 -25.58 -12.39
CA TRP A 487 15.55 -24.90 -11.79
C TRP A 487 16.80 -25.79 -11.68
N GLN A 488 16.64 -27.12 -11.63
CA GLN A 488 17.79 -28.03 -11.69
C GLN A 488 18.49 -28.00 -13.06
N CYS A 489 17.72 -27.78 -14.13
CA CYS A 489 18.28 -27.63 -15.47
C CYS A 489 18.85 -26.23 -15.66
N LEU A 490 18.13 -25.18 -15.23
CA LEU A 490 18.59 -23.79 -15.34
C LEU A 490 19.86 -23.51 -14.52
N SER A 491 20.02 -24.14 -13.36
CA SER A 491 21.23 -24.04 -12.55
C SER A 491 22.45 -24.63 -13.27
N ARG A 492 22.33 -25.87 -13.77
CA ARG A 492 23.40 -26.52 -14.55
C ARG A 492 23.74 -25.76 -15.84
N ASP A 493 22.73 -25.26 -16.54
CA ASP A 493 22.89 -24.41 -17.73
C ASP A 493 23.67 -23.14 -17.38
N TYR A 494 23.29 -22.47 -16.29
CA TYR A 494 23.98 -21.27 -15.82
C TYR A 494 25.44 -21.54 -15.42
N GLU A 495 25.73 -22.64 -14.73
CA GLU A 495 27.10 -23.05 -14.39
C GLU A 495 27.95 -23.32 -15.63
N SER A 496 27.39 -24.02 -16.64
CA SER A 496 28.08 -24.28 -17.91
C SER A 496 28.43 -22.97 -18.62
N ILE A 497 27.45 -22.07 -18.75
CA ILE A 497 27.65 -20.75 -19.36
C ILE A 497 28.69 -19.94 -18.58
N HIS A 498 28.68 -20.03 -17.25
CA HIS A 498 29.65 -19.33 -16.42
C HIS A 498 31.07 -19.85 -16.69
N ALA A 499 31.27 -21.17 -16.71
CA ALA A 499 32.56 -21.79 -17.00
C ALA A 499 33.06 -21.45 -18.41
N GLU A 500 32.18 -21.45 -19.41
CA GLU A 500 32.51 -21.03 -20.78
C GLU A 500 32.99 -19.58 -20.85
N LEU A 501 32.28 -18.66 -20.18
CA LEU A 501 32.64 -17.25 -20.13
C LEU A 501 33.93 -17.00 -19.33
N GLU A 502 34.18 -17.75 -18.26
CA GLU A 502 35.46 -17.69 -17.52
C GLU A 502 36.63 -18.18 -18.38
N SER A 503 36.46 -19.28 -19.11
CA SER A 503 37.46 -19.77 -20.07
C SER A 503 37.75 -18.73 -21.16
N LEU A 504 36.72 -18.09 -21.70
CA LEU A 504 36.88 -17.00 -22.66
C LEU A 504 37.62 -15.81 -22.06
N ARG A 505 37.27 -15.42 -20.83
CA ARG A 505 37.95 -14.32 -20.12
C ARG A 505 39.44 -14.60 -19.97
N ALA A 506 39.81 -15.82 -19.58
CA ALA A 506 41.21 -16.24 -19.48
C ALA A 506 41.95 -16.13 -20.83
N LYS A 507 41.29 -16.50 -21.95
CA LYS A 507 41.85 -16.31 -23.30
C LYS A 507 42.05 -14.83 -23.64
N ILE A 508 41.06 -13.99 -23.35
CA ILE A 508 41.14 -12.54 -23.58
C ILE A 508 42.26 -11.91 -22.73
N ASP A 509 42.40 -12.31 -21.47
CA ASP A 509 43.44 -11.81 -20.56
C ASP A 509 44.84 -12.25 -21.00
N SER A 510 44.96 -13.45 -21.56
CA SER A 510 46.20 -13.93 -22.19
C SER A 510 46.59 -13.05 -23.39
N VAL A 511 45.66 -12.80 -24.32
CA VAL A 511 45.88 -11.90 -25.48
C VAL A 511 46.21 -10.48 -25.02
N ALA A 512 45.55 -9.97 -23.99
CA ALA A 512 45.81 -8.66 -23.43
C ALA A 512 47.21 -8.56 -22.79
N THR A 513 47.67 -9.63 -22.15
CA THR A 513 49.00 -9.72 -21.55
C THR A 513 50.08 -9.80 -22.61
N GLU A 514 49.90 -10.61 -23.66
CA GLU A 514 50.80 -10.66 -24.81
C GLU A 514 50.89 -9.29 -25.49
N ARG A 515 49.76 -8.61 -25.68
CA ARG A 515 49.75 -7.26 -26.26
C ARG A 515 50.52 -6.25 -25.41
N ARG A 516 50.38 -6.29 -24.07
CA ARG A 516 51.15 -5.44 -23.15
C ARG A 516 52.66 -5.71 -23.29
N SER A 517 53.05 -6.98 -23.41
CA SER A 517 54.45 -7.37 -23.66
C SER A 517 54.97 -6.80 -24.99
N MET A 518 54.20 -6.92 -26.07
CA MET A 518 54.58 -6.37 -27.39
C MET A 518 54.72 -4.84 -27.38
N TYR A 519 53.85 -4.11 -26.67
CA TYR A 519 54.05 -2.67 -26.48
C TYR A 519 55.35 -2.35 -25.74
N GLY A 520 55.70 -3.16 -24.73
CA GLY A 520 56.99 -3.08 -24.04
C GLY A 520 58.17 -3.29 -25.00
N GLN A 521 58.10 -4.31 -25.85
CA GLN A 521 59.11 -4.60 -26.86
C GLN A 521 59.26 -3.47 -27.88
N ILE A 522 58.14 -2.92 -28.40
CA ILE A 522 58.17 -1.77 -29.32
C ILE A 522 58.84 -0.56 -28.66
N LYS A 523 58.57 -0.30 -27.37
CA LYS A 523 59.21 0.79 -26.63
C LYS A 523 60.72 0.57 -26.51
N ALA A 524 61.15 -0.65 -26.18
CA ALA A 524 62.57 -1.00 -26.08
C ALA A 524 63.29 -0.88 -27.44
N LEU A 525 62.70 -1.42 -28.52
CA LEU A 525 63.25 -1.33 -29.87
C LEU A 525 63.33 0.12 -30.37
N LYS A 526 62.33 0.97 -30.04
CA LYS A 526 62.40 2.40 -30.33
C LYS A 526 63.55 3.09 -29.60
N SER A 527 63.78 2.76 -28.33
CA SER A 527 64.92 3.28 -27.57
C SER A 527 66.24 2.85 -28.23
N LYS A 528 66.39 1.55 -28.51
CA LYS A 528 67.56 0.99 -29.19
C LYS A 528 67.83 1.67 -30.53
N ARG A 529 66.79 1.91 -31.33
CA ARG A 529 66.90 2.63 -32.60
C ARG A 529 67.44 4.05 -32.39
N VAL A 530 66.90 4.80 -31.44
CA VAL A 530 67.36 6.16 -31.12
C VAL A 530 68.82 6.15 -30.68
N ASP A 531 69.22 5.18 -29.85
CA ASP A 531 70.60 5.02 -29.40
C ASP A 531 71.55 4.70 -30.57
N LEU A 532 71.16 3.80 -31.48
CA LEU A 532 71.93 3.48 -32.69
C LEU A 532 72.01 4.67 -33.66
N GLU A 533 70.93 5.43 -33.84
CA GLU A 533 70.92 6.66 -34.66
C GLU A 533 71.85 7.72 -34.06
N ARG A 534 71.88 7.85 -32.72
CA ARG A 534 72.81 8.70 -31.99
C ARG A 534 74.25 8.27 -32.18
N GLN A 535 74.56 6.98 -31.97
CA GLN A 535 75.91 6.42 -32.18
C GLN A 535 76.39 6.62 -33.62
N LYS A 536 75.51 6.42 -34.61
CA LYS A 536 75.82 6.71 -36.01
C LYS A 536 76.13 8.19 -36.24
N GLY A 537 75.40 9.09 -35.59
CA GLY A 537 75.63 10.54 -35.66
C GLY A 537 76.91 11.00 -34.95
N GLU A 538 77.26 10.37 -33.84
CA GLU A 538 78.55 10.57 -33.13
C GLU A 538 79.71 10.05 -34.00
N HIS A 539 79.64 8.81 -34.49
CA HIS A 539 80.63 8.22 -35.40
C HIS A 539 80.84 9.06 -36.67
N PHE A 540 79.76 9.57 -37.27
CA PHE A 540 79.88 10.46 -38.43
C PHE A 540 80.62 11.76 -38.10
N ARG A 541 80.30 12.41 -36.97
CA ARG A 541 80.99 13.64 -36.53
C ARG A 541 82.47 13.40 -36.22
N ASP A 542 82.78 12.25 -35.62
CA ASP A 542 84.13 11.94 -35.19
C ASP A 542 85.05 11.49 -36.34
N LYS A 543 84.50 10.80 -37.35
CA LYS A 543 85.29 10.08 -38.36
C LYS A 543 85.08 10.53 -39.81
N PHE A 544 83.94 11.15 -40.14
CA PHE A 544 83.58 11.53 -41.52
C PHE A 544 83.42 13.03 -41.73
N PHE A 545 82.99 13.79 -40.71
CA PHE A 545 82.82 15.24 -40.83
C PHE A 545 84.20 15.93 -40.89
N GLU A 546 84.50 16.58 -42.02
CA GLU A 546 85.76 17.28 -42.31
C GLU A 546 87.03 16.40 -42.22
N LYS A 547 86.90 15.07 -42.36
CA LYS A 547 87.99 14.09 -42.27
C LYS A 547 87.93 13.09 -43.43
N THR A 548 89.07 12.43 -43.71
CA THR A 548 89.16 11.33 -44.67
C THR A 548 88.99 9.99 -43.93
N PRO A 549 87.85 9.31 -44.06
CA PRO A 549 87.56 8.07 -43.32
C PRO A 549 88.44 6.90 -43.80
N THR A 550 88.73 5.97 -42.89
CA THR A 550 89.39 4.71 -43.22
C THR A 550 88.38 3.65 -43.67
N THR A 551 88.85 2.58 -44.30
CA THR A 551 88.01 1.41 -44.65
C THR A 551 87.33 0.77 -43.43
N GLU A 552 87.94 0.87 -42.25
CA GLU A 552 87.32 0.39 -41.00
C GLU A 552 86.18 1.31 -40.53
N ASP A 553 86.33 2.64 -40.68
CA ASP A 553 85.28 3.61 -40.33
C ASP A 553 84.04 3.45 -41.23
N GLU A 554 84.25 3.11 -42.51
CA GLU A 554 83.19 2.78 -43.47
C GLU A 554 82.47 1.48 -43.10
N ALA A 555 83.21 0.43 -42.72
CA ALA A 555 82.63 -0.83 -42.27
C ALA A 555 81.77 -0.65 -41.02
N GLU A 556 82.24 0.13 -40.04
CA GLU A 556 81.49 0.41 -38.81
C GLU A 556 80.23 1.24 -39.05
N ARG A 557 80.30 2.22 -39.96
CA ARG A 557 79.12 3.00 -40.38
C ARG A 557 78.09 2.11 -41.07
N GLN A 558 78.52 1.18 -41.93
CA GLN A 558 77.63 0.22 -42.59
C GLN A 558 77.01 -0.77 -41.59
N ARG A 559 77.75 -1.17 -40.55
CA ARG A 559 77.22 -1.97 -39.43
C ARG A 559 76.08 -1.24 -38.72
N LEU A 560 76.29 0.02 -38.34
CA LEU A 560 75.27 0.84 -37.65
C LEU A 560 74.03 1.07 -38.54
N ILE A 561 74.21 1.30 -39.84
CA ILE A 561 73.09 1.41 -40.79
C ILE A 561 72.29 0.10 -40.84
N SER A 562 72.99 -1.03 -40.97
CA SER A 562 72.36 -2.36 -41.02
C SER A 562 71.61 -2.69 -39.73
N GLU A 563 72.16 -2.35 -38.56
CA GLU A 563 71.51 -2.54 -37.26
C GLU A 563 70.28 -1.63 -37.07
N ILE A 564 70.31 -0.40 -37.57
CA ILE A 564 69.14 0.51 -37.58
C ILE A 564 68.04 -0.07 -38.47
N GLU A 565 68.37 -0.50 -39.70
CA GLU A 565 67.41 -1.09 -40.63
C GLU A 565 66.80 -2.39 -40.06
N HIS A 566 67.62 -3.22 -39.41
CA HIS A 566 67.14 -4.41 -38.72
C HIS A 566 66.16 -4.05 -37.59
N THR A 567 66.52 -3.08 -36.74
CA THR A 567 65.67 -2.62 -35.63
C THR A 567 64.35 -2.02 -36.15
N ILE A 568 64.35 -1.31 -37.29
CA ILE A 568 63.13 -0.80 -37.93
C ILE A 568 62.21 -1.97 -38.35
N LYS A 569 62.76 -3.01 -39.00
CA LYS A 569 62.00 -4.20 -39.38
C LYS A 569 61.42 -4.91 -38.15
N GLU A 570 62.18 -5.04 -37.07
CA GLU A 570 61.69 -5.62 -35.80
C GLU A 570 60.52 -4.82 -35.21
N ILE A 571 60.57 -3.48 -35.28
CA ILE A 571 59.46 -2.60 -34.85
C ILE A 571 58.21 -2.83 -35.71
N GLU A 572 58.35 -3.00 -37.02
CA GLU A 572 57.23 -3.25 -37.93
C GLU A 572 56.57 -4.61 -37.67
N VAL A 573 57.36 -5.66 -37.49
CA VAL A 573 56.87 -7.00 -37.11
C VAL A 573 56.11 -6.95 -35.78
N ALA A 574 56.67 -6.28 -34.77
CA ALA A 574 55.99 -6.13 -33.48
C ALA A 574 54.67 -5.34 -33.59
N ARG A 575 54.62 -4.30 -34.44
CA ARG A 575 53.38 -3.55 -34.72
C ARG A 575 52.33 -4.39 -35.44
N GLU A 576 52.75 -5.23 -36.38
CA GLU A 576 51.85 -6.17 -37.06
C GLU A 576 51.30 -7.20 -36.09
N ARG A 577 52.14 -7.74 -35.19
CA ARG A 577 51.70 -8.64 -34.12
C ARG A 577 50.67 -7.98 -33.20
N VAL A 578 50.87 -6.72 -32.79
CA VAL A 578 49.88 -5.96 -32.00
C VAL A 578 48.55 -5.82 -32.74
N ARG A 579 48.56 -5.50 -34.04
CA ARG A 579 47.33 -5.41 -34.86
C ARG A 579 46.60 -6.75 -34.93
N SER A 580 47.34 -7.85 -35.11
CA SER A 580 46.78 -9.21 -35.09
C SER A 580 46.13 -9.55 -33.75
N LEU A 581 46.80 -9.24 -32.63
CA LEU A 581 46.27 -9.48 -31.28
C LEU A 581 45.01 -8.65 -31.00
N MET A 582 44.96 -7.39 -31.46
CA MET A 582 43.74 -6.56 -31.35
C MET A 582 42.58 -7.14 -32.15
N ARG A 583 42.84 -7.67 -33.35
CA ARG A 583 41.81 -8.33 -34.17
C ARG A 583 41.31 -9.60 -33.49
N SER A 584 42.22 -10.47 -33.06
CA SER A 584 41.88 -11.71 -32.34
C SER A 584 41.08 -11.44 -31.06
N GLN A 585 41.44 -10.41 -30.29
CA GLN A 585 40.66 -10.01 -29.11
C GLN A 585 39.23 -9.59 -29.46
N ARG A 586 39.05 -8.83 -30.55
CA ARG A 586 37.72 -8.42 -31.02
C ARG A 586 36.89 -9.61 -31.52
N GLU A 587 37.50 -10.48 -32.31
CA GLU A 587 36.86 -11.70 -32.83
C GLU A 587 36.41 -12.63 -31.70
N LEU A 588 37.24 -12.82 -30.67
CA LEU A 588 36.89 -13.59 -29.49
C LEU A 588 35.72 -12.95 -28.71
N ALA A 589 35.73 -11.63 -28.52
CA ALA A 589 34.69 -10.94 -27.76
C ALA A 589 33.35 -10.79 -28.52
N GLN A 590 33.38 -10.75 -29.85
CA GLN A 590 32.20 -10.58 -30.70
C GLN A 590 31.74 -11.89 -31.38
N SER A 591 32.32 -13.03 -30.99
CA SER A 591 31.87 -14.33 -31.49
C SER A 591 30.37 -14.52 -31.22
N PRO A 592 29.59 -15.02 -32.20
CA PRO A 592 28.17 -15.31 -32.02
C PRO A 592 27.89 -16.19 -30.80
N ASP A 593 28.78 -17.13 -30.47
CA ASP A 593 28.60 -18.04 -29.34
C ASP A 593 28.74 -17.31 -28.00
N VAL A 594 29.64 -16.32 -27.94
CA VAL A 594 29.84 -15.49 -26.74
C VAL A 594 28.64 -14.56 -26.51
N LEU A 595 28.13 -13.98 -27.59
CA LEU A 595 26.91 -13.17 -27.52
C LEU A 595 25.71 -14.01 -27.07
N LYS A 596 25.54 -15.21 -27.64
CA LYS A 596 24.51 -16.18 -27.22
C LYS A 596 24.66 -16.59 -25.75
N ALA A 597 25.87 -16.86 -25.29
CA ALA A 597 26.14 -17.21 -23.90
C ALA A 597 25.77 -16.06 -22.95
N HIS A 598 26.13 -14.81 -23.29
CA HIS A 598 25.71 -13.63 -22.53
C HIS A 598 24.19 -13.42 -22.54
N ASP A 599 23.53 -13.61 -23.68
CA ASP A 599 22.07 -13.50 -23.80
C ASP A 599 21.36 -14.56 -22.97
N ARG A 600 21.80 -15.82 -23.07
CA ARG A 600 21.25 -16.92 -22.29
C ARG A 600 21.45 -16.70 -20.79
N ARG A 601 22.64 -16.28 -20.37
CA ARG A 601 22.92 -15.92 -18.98
C ARG A 601 21.94 -14.86 -18.48
N ARG A 602 21.77 -13.75 -19.22
CA ARG A 602 20.83 -12.68 -18.87
C ARG A 602 19.39 -13.17 -18.79
N SER A 603 18.98 -14.08 -19.68
CA SER A 603 17.65 -14.69 -19.65
C SER A 603 17.43 -15.50 -18.38
N VAL A 604 18.39 -16.33 -17.96
CA VAL A 604 18.29 -17.12 -16.73
C VAL A 604 18.29 -16.21 -15.50
N GLU A 605 19.15 -15.18 -15.46
CA GLU A 605 19.14 -14.17 -14.38
C GLU A 605 17.78 -13.46 -14.29
N LEU A 606 17.17 -13.09 -15.42
CA LEU A 606 15.85 -12.46 -15.45
C LEU A 606 14.75 -13.39 -14.95
N GLU A 607 14.74 -14.66 -15.38
CA GLU A 607 13.80 -15.66 -14.88
C GLU A 607 13.92 -15.83 -13.36
N ALA A 608 15.15 -15.79 -12.83
CA ALA A 608 15.41 -15.91 -11.40
C ALA A 608 14.86 -14.70 -10.63
N GLU A 609 15.07 -13.48 -11.13
CA GLU A 609 14.49 -12.26 -10.53
C GLU A 609 12.95 -12.24 -10.62
N LEU A 610 12.36 -12.71 -11.72
CA LEU A 610 10.90 -12.84 -11.86
C LEU A 610 10.34 -13.87 -10.85
N LYS A 611 11.05 -14.97 -10.64
CA LYS A 611 10.67 -15.97 -9.63
C LYS A 611 10.82 -15.42 -8.21
N ARG A 612 11.91 -14.70 -7.92
CA ARG A 612 12.12 -13.99 -6.65
C ARG A 612 10.96 -13.03 -6.37
N MET A 613 10.58 -12.21 -7.35
CA MET A 613 9.45 -11.27 -7.21
C MET A 613 8.15 -11.98 -6.83
N ARG A 614 7.83 -13.11 -7.49
CA ARG A 614 6.65 -13.93 -7.15
C ARG A 614 6.76 -14.52 -5.75
N LEU A 615 7.93 -15.00 -5.34
CA LEU A 615 8.16 -15.52 -3.98
C LEU A 615 7.96 -14.44 -2.92
N ILE A 616 8.53 -13.24 -3.11
CA ILE A 616 8.35 -12.11 -2.18
C ILE A 616 6.87 -11.72 -2.11
N ARG A 617 6.20 -11.58 -3.27
CA ARG A 617 4.77 -11.28 -3.33
C ARG A 617 3.93 -12.27 -2.53
N ASN A 618 4.09 -13.56 -2.80
CA ASN A 618 3.33 -14.60 -2.12
C ASN A 618 3.64 -14.63 -0.61
N ALA A 619 4.91 -14.43 -0.24
CA ALA A 619 5.31 -14.36 1.17
C ALA A 619 4.67 -13.18 1.90
N VAL A 620 4.56 -12.00 1.28
CA VAL A 620 3.87 -10.84 1.88
C VAL A 620 2.37 -11.10 2.02
N ILE A 621 1.73 -11.70 1.01
CA ILE A 621 0.31 -12.06 1.05
C ILE A 621 0.04 -13.08 2.17
N ALA A 622 0.84 -14.13 2.25
CA ALA A 622 0.70 -15.21 3.23
C ALA A 622 1.20 -14.86 4.65
N SER A 623 1.80 -13.68 4.84
CA SER A 623 2.18 -13.16 6.17
C SER A 623 1.31 -11.95 6.54
N LYS A 624 1.74 -10.76 6.14
CA LYS A 624 1.05 -9.49 6.46
C LYS A 624 -0.36 -9.43 5.88
N GLY A 625 -0.57 -9.98 4.67
CA GLY A 625 -1.89 -10.06 4.05
C GLY A 625 -2.88 -10.86 4.89
N MET A 626 -2.51 -12.08 5.31
CA MET A 626 -3.32 -12.88 6.23
C MET A 626 -3.57 -12.18 7.55
N GLN A 627 -2.55 -11.56 8.14
CA GLN A 627 -2.70 -10.84 9.40
C GLN A 627 -3.71 -9.69 9.28
N ASN A 628 -3.69 -8.94 8.19
CA ASN A 628 -4.65 -7.86 7.97
C ASN A 628 -6.06 -8.39 7.68
N ALA A 629 -6.18 -9.45 6.89
CA ALA A 629 -7.44 -10.12 6.62
C ALA A 629 -8.09 -10.70 7.89
N ASN A 630 -7.27 -11.19 8.82
CA ASN A 630 -7.70 -11.69 10.14
C ASN A 630 -8.41 -10.62 10.98
N LEU A 631 -7.89 -9.38 10.90
CA LEU A 631 -8.36 -8.27 11.72
C LEU A 631 -9.61 -7.60 11.13
N ARG A 632 -9.76 -7.63 9.80
CA ARG A 632 -10.85 -6.98 9.05
C ARG A 632 -11.51 -7.95 8.06
N PRO A 633 -12.14 -9.04 8.55
CA PRO A 633 -12.76 -10.03 7.69
C PRO A 633 -14.06 -9.48 7.08
N SER A 634 -14.40 -9.91 5.86
CA SER A 634 -15.69 -9.54 5.26
C SER A 634 -16.83 -10.32 5.90
N ALA A 635 -17.96 -9.64 6.04
CA ALA A 635 -19.19 -10.16 6.64
C ALA A 635 -19.64 -11.54 6.11
N TRP A 636 -19.55 -11.77 4.80
CA TRP A 636 -20.04 -13.01 4.18
C TRP A 636 -19.12 -14.22 4.37
N TRP A 637 -17.88 -14.05 4.83
CA TRP A 637 -16.98 -15.19 5.00
C TRP A 637 -17.58 -16.21 5.97
N PHE A 638 -18.13 -15.71 7.08
CA PHE A 638 -18.67 -16.51 8.17
C PHE A 638 -19.80 -17.44 7.73
N PRO A 639 -20.94 -16.94 7.19
CA PRO A 639 -22.02 -17.80 6.76
C PRO A 639 -21.65 -18.68 5.57
N LEU A 640 -20.76 -18.24 4.67
CA LEU A 640 -20.35 -19.08 3.53
C LEU A 640 -19.46 -20.26 3.97
N VAL A 641 -18.46 -20.01 4.81
CA VAL A 641 -17.51 -21.04 5.25
C VAL A 641 -18.10 -21.91 6.36
N CYS A 642 -18.87 -21.33 7.28
CA CYS A 642 -19.43 -22.01 8.45
C CYS A 642 -20.92 -21.62 8.64
N PRO A 643 -21.84 -22.21 7.85
CA PRO A 643 -23.26 -21.84 7.85
C PRO A 643 -23.99 -21.98 9.19
N ASP A 644 -23.47 -22.79 10.11
CA ASP A 644 -24.01 -22.97 11.47
C ASP A 644 -23.72 -21.80 12.43
N GLY A 645 -22.98 -20.79 11.96
CA GLY A 645 -22.63 -19.60 12.73
C GLY A 645 -21.66 -19.84 13.88
N LEU A 646 -21.06 -21.03 14.02
CA LEU A 646 -20.07 -21.30 15.07
C LEU A 646 -18.83 -20.43 14.89
N TRP A 647 -18.36 -20.26 13.65
CA TRP A 647 -17.19 -19.42 13.38
C TRP A 647 -17.37 -17.96 13.83
N PHE A 648 -18.52 -17.36 13.52
CA PHE A 648 -18.82 -15.99 13.90
C PHE A 648 -18.88 -15.86 15.42
N ARG A 649 -19.59 -16.78 16.09
CA ARG A 649 -19.69 -16.79 17.56
C ARG A 649 -18.32 -16.90 18.22
N GLU A 650 -17.50 -17.85 17.80
CA GLU A 650 -16.14 -18.01 18.33
C GLU A 650 -15.28 -16.77 18.07
N THR A 651 -15.40 -16.15 16.90
CA THR A 651 -14.67 -14.91 16.54
C THR A 651 -15.05 -13.74 17.44
N VAL A 652 -16.33 -13.64 17.82
CA VAL A 652 -16.81 -12.61 18.73
C VAL A 652 -16.44 -12.93 20.18
N ASP A 653 -16.63 -14.17 20.62
CA ASP A 653 -16.37 -14.57 22.01
C ASP A 653 -14.86 -14.55 22.35
N SER A 654 -13.99 -14.83 21.37
CA SER A 654 -12.52 -14.72 21.51
C SER A 654 -11.95 -13.34 21.17
N ALA A 655 -12.79 -12.36 20.83
CA ALA A 655 -12.32 -11.04 20.45
C ALA A 655 -11.68 -10.30 21.63
N GLU A 656 -10.57 -9.64 21.33
CA GLU A 656 -9.86 -8.78 22.25
C GLU A 656 -10.28 -7.33 22.02
N CYS A 657 -10.47 -6.57 23.10
CA CYS A 657 -10.86 -5.17 23.06
C CYS A 657 -9.90 -4.30 23.85
N TYR A 658 -9.87 -3.01 23.55
CA TYR A 658 -9.31 -2.00 24.45
C TYR A 658 -10.02 -0.65 24.24
N LEU A 659 -10.01 0.18 25.29
CA LEU A 659 -10.58 1.52 25.22
C LEU A 659 -9.47 2.50 24.89
N GLU A 660 -9.51 3.03 23.68
CA GLU A 660 -8.51 3.97 23.19
C GLU A 660 -8.92 5.40 23.59
N PRO A 661 -8.19 6.06 24.53
CA PRO A 661 -8.54 7.40 24.96
C PRO A 661 -8.27 8.43 23.87
N LEU A 662 -9.02 9.54 23.91
CA LEU A 662 -8.87 10.66 22.99
C LEU A 662 -8.24 11.90 23.62
N VAL A 663 -7.90 11.87 24.91
CA VAL A 663 -7.17 12.90 25.67
C VAL A 663 -6.07 12.23 26.47
#